data_AF-A0A2G2WS20-F1
#
_entry.id   AF-A0A2G2WS20-F1
#
_cell.length_a   1.000
_cell.length_b   1.000
_cell.length_c   1.000
_cell.angle_alpha   90.00
_cell.angle_beta   90.00
_cell.angle_gamma   90.00
#
_symmetry.space_group_name_H-M   'P 1'
#
loop_
_entity.id
_entity.type
_entity.pdbx_description
1 polymer ?
#
loop_
_entity_poly.entity_id
_entity_poly.type
_entity_poly.pdbx_seq_one_letter_code
_entity_poly.pdbx_strand_id
1 'polypeptide(L)'
;MAGNENAVGKSKDEKKNGKERKSLLALKSILSFNWKKCNGDSEGAATTPPYQPLPFLSPLANSVVSRSCKILQVEIEELQHQFDSDLPDDVKQPLVYARNFLEFCSFQALQVATDRPDYLSDKDFRRLMFDMMLAWEAPGVGNQETATSDKREVEDEDSWSLFYSDSTNMAVQVDDKKTVGADSFARIAPACAIVAEIITVHNLFDVLTSSSGHRLHFLIYDKYLRSLEKVIKAVLNFNGLQMVSNLSLAGEETMLEVDGTVPTQPVLGHIGISAWPGRLTLTNYALYFESGMGLYDKAVRYDLASDLKQIIKPELTGPLGARLFDKAVMYKSSSMVDPVYFEFPEFKGSSRRDYWLDICLEIFHVHNFARKYNLKEGQQSEALARAVLGIYRYRAVREAFKVSCSSYKTLLCFNLAESLPRGDAILETLSSRLKLMKSSGNRRGLLSSPSTRRQVIHPVSRVSLCRLGIISCKEVDLIGEATTLVGDVFVGEVNPLENAVKQSIKNIGRAEAAQATVDQVKVEGIDTNLAVMQELLFPLIKPISHLQLLASWKDPWKSMLFIVFVSYAIIRGWIKYALPVMLVVLAVVMFWRRNVRKRQPLEPLKIIAPPPKNAVEQLLILQEAISQLEALIQSGNIILLKVRALILAVLPQATDRTALLLVIVSLAFAFVPLKYLILLAFLESFTSNMPLRKMSSERDLRRVREWWIRIPAAPVQLMKPDDKKTMSKKPI
;
A
#
# COMPACT_ATOMS: atom_id res chain seq x y z
N MET A 1 -71.57 -5.79 -35.27
CA MET A 1 -70.66 -6.16 -36.37
C MET A 1 -69.27 -6.30 -35.80
N ALA A 2 -68.77 -7.54 -35.77
CA ALA A 2 -67.45 -7.92 -35.29
C ALA A 2 -66.46 -7.95 -36.46
N GLY A 3 -65.18 -7.74 -36.16
CA GLY A 3 -64.04 -7.91 -37.07
C GLY A 3 -62.81 -7.23 -36.46
N ASN A 4 -62.01 -7.90 -35.63
CA ASN A 4 -60.96 -8.90 -35.93
C ASN A 4 -59.66 -8.25 -36.44
N GLU A 5 -58.69 -8.05 -35.54
CA GLU A 5 -57.26 -7.93 -35.89
C GLU A 5 -56.39 -8.22 -34.65
N ASN A 6 -55.92 -9.47 -34.53
CA ASN A 6 -54.95 -9.90 -33.53
C ASN A 6 -54.13 -11.05 -34.13
N ALA A 7 -53.05 -10.76 -34.89
CA ALA A 7 -52.02 -11.77 -35.22
C ALA A 7 -50.77 -11.21 -35.96
N VAL A 8 -50.06 -10.20 -35.44
CA VAL A 8 -48.64 -10.00 -35.84
C VAL A 8 -47.87 -9.40 -34.66
N GLY A 9 -47.13 -10.23 -33.90
CA GLY A 9 -46.27 -9.69 -32.84
C GLY A 9 -45.44 -10.73 -32.07
N LYS A 10 -45.85 -12.00 -32.01
CA LYS A 10 -45.21 -12.99 -31.12
C LYS A 10 -43.97 -13.71 -31.67
N SER A 11 -43.62 -13.60 -32.96
CA SER A 11 -42.56 -14.47 -33.54
C SER A 11 -41.12 -13.94 -33.48
N LYS A 12 -40.91 -12.64 -33.17
CA LYS A 12 -39.55 -12.05 -33.10
C LYS A 12 -38.89 -12.19 -31.72
N ASP A 13 -39.64 -12.08 -30.63
CA ASP A 13 -39.09 -12.18 -29.27
C ASP A 13 -38.76 -13.62 -28.87
N GLU A 14 -39.53 -14.62 -29.32
CA GLU A 14 -39.21 -16.03 -29.06
C GLU A 14 -37.95 -16.51 -29.82
N LYS A 15 -37.69 -15.99 -31.03
CA LYS A 15 -36.47 -16.32 -31.78
C LYS A 15 -35.22 -15.67 -31.18
N LYS A 16 -35.33 -14.49 -30.57
CA LYS A 16 -34.22 -13.80 -29.89
C LYS A 16 -33.86 -14.49 -28.57
N ASN A 17 -34.88 -14.83 -27.75
CA ASN A 17 -34.72 -15.61 -26.52
C ASN A 17 -34.18 -17.04 -26.78
N GLY A 18 -34.60 -17.67 -27.88
CA GLY A 18 -34.10 -18.99 -28.29
C GLY A 18 -32.63 -19.00 -28.73
N LYS A 19 -32.13 -17.89 -29.30
CA LYS A 19 -30.72 -17.74 -29.71
C LYS A 19 -29.82 -17.46 -28.50
N GLU A 20 -30.27 -16.62 -27.56
CA GLU A 20 -29.60 -16.37 -26.28
C GLU A 20 -29.54 -17.61 -25.38
N ARG A 21 -30.62 -18.41 -25.31
CA ARG A 21 -30.62 -19.69 -24.58
C ARG A 21 -29.69 -20.73 -25.19
N LYS A 22 -29.58 -20.79 -26.53
CA LYS A 22 -28.63 -21.70 -27.21
C LYS A 22 -27.18 -21.27 -27.02
N SER A 23 -26.87 -19.97 -27.02
CA SER A 23 -25.53 -19.49 -26.67
C SER A 23 -25.20 -19.70 -25.18
N LEU A 24 -26.18 -19.56 -24.29
CA LEU A 24 -26.05 -19.88 -22.85
C LEU A 24 -25.77 -21.38 -22.60
N LEU A 25 -26.41 -22.27 -23.35
CA LEU A 25 -26.17 -23.71 -23.27
C LEU A 25 -24.82 -24.11 -23.88
N ALA A 26 -24.43 -23.51 -25.00
CA ALA A 26 -23.13 -23.74 -25.61
C ALA A 26 -21.97 -23.29 -24.70
N LEU A 27 -22.10 -22.15 -24.02
CA LEU A 27 -21.06 -21.63 -23.11
C LEU A 27 -20.99 -22.39 -21.78
N LYS A 28 -22.13 -22.84 -21.23
CA LYS A 28 -22.12 -23.77 -20.08
C LYS A 28 -21.42 -25.08 -20.40
N SER A 29 -21.51 -25.56 -21.65
CA SER A 29 -20.78 -26.74 -22.12
C SER A 29 -19.29 -26.48 -22.36
N ILE A 30 -18.89 -25.24 -22.67
CA ILE A 30 -17.49 -24.87 -22.96
C ILE A 30 -16.65 -24.75 -21.68
N LEU A 31 -17.27 -24.39 -20.56
CA LEU A 31 -16.59 -24.12 -19.29
C LEU A 31 -16.58 -25.32 -18.32
N SER A 32 -17.49 -26.30 -18.50
CA SER A 32 -17.52 -27.51 -17.68
C SER A 32 -16.47 -28.54 -18.12
N PHE A 33 -15.38 -28.69 -17.37
CA PHE A 33 -14.54 -29.89 -17.43
C PHE A 33 -14.31 -30.43 -16.01
N ASN A 34 -14.80 -31.64 -15.77
CA ASN A 34 -14.67 -32.32 -14.48
C ASN A 34 -13.36 -33.13 -14.51
N TRP A 35 -12.43 -32.83 -13.61
CA TRP A 35 -11.17 -33.55 -13.46
C TRP A 35 -11.44 -34.98 -12.97
N LYS A 36 -11.64 -35.92 -13.90
CA LYS A 36 -11.55 -37.36 -13.61
C LYS A 36 -10.35 -37.94 -14.34
N LYS A 37 -9.44 -38.51 -13.54
CA LYS A 37 -8.30 -39.35 -13.91
C LYS A 37 -8.52 -40.06 -15.26
N CYS A 38 -7.74 -39.69 -16.27
CA CYS A 38 -7.62 -40.48 -17.49
C CYS A 38 -6.88 -41.77 -17.15
N ASN A 39 -7.63 -42.84 -16.96
CA ASN A 39 -7.19 -44.20 -17.18
C ASN A 39 -8.36 -44.94 -17.86
N GLY A 40 -8.13 -45.42 -19.08
CA GLY A 40 -8.88 -46.50 -19.71
C GLY A 40 -10.27 -46.15 -20.27
N ASP A 41 -10.29 -46.03 -21.60
CA ASP A 41 -11.32 -46.50 -22.55
C ASP A 41 -12.78 -46.04 -22.41
N SER A 42 -13.23 -45.22 -23.38
CA SER A 42 -14.57 -45.38 -24.00
C SER A 42 -14.65 -44.60 -25.32
N GLU A 43 -15.15 -45.29 -26.35
CA GLU A 43 -15.38 -44.81 -27.71
C GLU A 43 -16.52 -43.78 -27.82
N GLY A 44 -16.39 -42.87 -28.79
CA GLY A 44 -17.50 -42.35 -29.61
C GLY A 44 -18.20 -41.06 -29.16
N ALA A 45 -17.78 -39.90 -29.71
CA ALA A 45 -18.63 -38.94 -30.46
C ALA A 45 -17.99 -37.53 -30.61
N ALA A 46 -18.08 -36.99 -31.83
CA ALA A 46 -17.84 -35.61 -32.28
C ALA A 46 -16.39 -35.06 -32.25
N THR A 47 -15.79 -35.01 -33.43
CA THR A 47 -14.46 -34.49 -33.77
C THR A 47 -14.35 -32.96 -33.60
N THR A 48 -13.90 -32.52 -32.42
CA THR A 48 -13.00 -31.35 -32.32
C THR A 48 -11.59 -31.79 -32.71
N PRO A 49 -10.79 -30.97 -33.43
CA PRO A 49 -9.42 -31.35 -33.78
C PRO A 49 -8.62 -31.68 -32.50
N PRO A 50 -7.76 -32.70 -32.55
CA PRO A 50 -7.05 -33.20 -31.37
C PRO A 50 -6.11 -32.11 -30.83
N TYR A 51 -6.29 -31.79 -29.55
CA TYR A 51 -5.43 -30.91 -28.78
C TYR A 51 -3.98 -31.43 -28.83
N GLN A 52 -3.07 -30.75 -29.52
CA GLN A 52 -1.63 -31.00 -29.40
C GLN A 52 -1.06 -30.10 -28.30
N PRO A 53 -0.57 -30.68 -27.17
CA PRO A 53 0.05 -29.90 -26.11
C PRO A 53 1.36 -29.28 -26.60
N LEU A 54 1.58 -28.01 -26.28
CA LEU A 54 2.86 -27.34 -26.55
C LEU A 54 3.94 -27.92 -25.62
N PRO A 55 5.07 -28.43 -26.17
CA PRO A 55 6.05 -29.19 -25.40
C PRO A 55 6.84 -28.35 -24.39
N PHE A 56 6.90 -27.03 -24.59
CA PHE A 56 7.59 -26.12 -23.68
C PHE A 56 6.75 -25.72 -22.47
N LEU A 57 5.44 -26.02 -22.47
CA LEU A 57 4.51 -25.67 -21.39
C LEU A 57 4.26 -26.86 -20.45
N SER A 58 4.07 -26.58 -19.16
CA SER A 58 3.62 -27.58 -18.19
C SER A 58 2.19 -28.06 -18.52
N PRO A 59 1.76 -29.24 -18.03
CA PRO A 59 0.41 -29.74 -18.29
C PRO A 59 -0.70 -28.77 -17.85
N LEU A 60 -0.47 -28.06 -16.74
CA LEU A 60 -1.40 -27.05 -16.24
C LEU A 60 -1.40 -25.80 -17.13
N ALA A 61 -0.22 -25.31 -17.55
CA ALA A 61 -0.11 -24.17 -18.45
C ALA A 61 -0.75 -24.46 -19.81
N ASN A 62 -0.54 -25.66 -20.35
CA ASN A 62 -1.22 -26.18 -21.53
C ASN A 62 -2.76 -26.12 -21.37
N SER A 63 -3.28 -26.66 -20.28
CA SER A 63 -4.73 -26.59 -19.98
C SER A 63 -5.26 -25.15 -19.92
N VAL A 64 -4.52 -24.23 -19.30
CA VAL A 64 -4.89 -22.81 -19.23
C VAL A 64 -4.88 -22.16 -20.62
N VAL A 65 -3.87 -22.40 -21.44
CA VAL A 65 -3.79 -21.89 -22.82
C VAL A 65 -4.94 -22.45 -23.67
N SER A 66 -5.24 -23.75 -23.57
CA SER A 66 -6.38 -24.39 -24.22
C SER A 66 -7.71 -23.70 -23.87
N ARG A 67 -7.95 -23.47 -22.57
CA ARG A 67 -9.15 -22.77 -22.09
C ARG A 67 -9.20 -21.32 -22.56
N SER A 68 -8.06 -20.65 -22.60
CA SER A 68 -7.92 -19.28 -23.10
C SER A 68 -8.27 -19.20 -24.59
N CYS A 69 -7.75 -20.11 -25.41
CA CYS A 69 -8.07 -20.22 -26.84
C CYS A 69 -9.57 -20.47 -27.07
N LYS A 70 -10.19 -21.34 -26.26
CA LYS A 70 -11.65 -21.57 -26.31
C LYS A 70 -12.48 -20.32 -25.99
N ILE A 71 -12.02 -19.48 -25.05
CA ILE A 71 -12.68 -18.22 -24.71
C ILE A 71 -12.53 -17.20 -25.84
N LEU A 72 -11.35 -17.13 -26.44
CA LEU A 72 -11.02 -16.22 -27.54
C LEU A 72 -11.62 -16.67 -28.89
N GLN A 73 -11.97 -17.95 -29.03
CA GLN A 73 -12.37 -18.57 -30.30
C GLN A 73 -11.26 -18.51 -31.37
N VAL A 74 -10.01 -18.69 -30.95
CA VAL A 74 -8.81 -18.65 -31.80
C VAL A 74 -8.00 -19.94 -31.63
N GLU A 75 -7.29 -20.36 -32.68
CA GLU A 75 -6.38 -21.51 -32.61
C GLU A 75 -5.07 -21.15 -31.88
N ILE A 76 -4.39 -22.15 -31.31
CA ILE A 76 -3.19 -21.94 -30.49
C ILE A 76 -2.06 -21.34 -31.35
N GLU A 77 -1.94 -21.82 -32.58
CA GLU A 77 -0.93 -21.39 -33.55
C GLU A 77 -1.10 -19.92 -33.93
N GLU A 78 -2.34 -19.47 -34.09
CA GLU A 78 -2.64 -18.07 -34.39
C GLU A 78 -2.36 -17.16 -33.18
N LEU A 79 -2.67 -17.62 -31.96
CA LEU A 79 -2.36 -16.89 -30.74
C LEU A 79 -0.84 -16.79 -30.50
N GLN A 80 -0.10 -17.86 -30.81
CA GLN A 80 1.37 -17.88 -30.77
C GLN A 80 1.96 -16.94 -31.83
N HIS A 81 1.42 -16.94 -33.05
CA HIS A 81 1.83 -16.01 -34.09
C HIS A 81 1.56 -14.55 -33.70
N GLN A 82 0.42 -14.26 -33.06
CA GLN A 82 0.13 -12.91 -32.52
C GLN A 82 1.14 -12.51 -31.44
N PHE A 83 1.48 -13.41 -30.51
CA PHE A 83 2.52 -13.17 -29.51
C PHE A 83 3.89 -12.87 -30.15
N ASP A 84 4.28 -13.67 -31.14
CA ASP A 84 5.57 -13.56 -31.81
C ASP A 84 5.64 -12.34 -32.76
N SER A 85 4.51 -11.81 -33.22
CA SER A 85 4.46 -10.63 -34.11
C SER A 85 4.24 -9.30 -33.38
N ASP A 86 3.40 -9.25 -32.35
CA ASP A 86 2.98 -7.99 -31.71
C ASP A 86 3.87 -7.52 -30.52
N LEU A 87 4.62 -8.43 -29.89
CA LEU A 87 5.51 -8.13 -28.75
C LEU A 87 6.98 -8.02 -29.20
N PRO A 88 7.89 -7.37 -28.44
CA PRO A 88 9.29 -7.24 -28.84
C PRO A 88 10.08 -8.45 -28.37
N ASP A 89 11.34 -8.48 -28.80
CA ASP A 89 12.21 -9.63 -28.61
C ASP A 89 12.71 -9.77 -27.17
N ASP A 90 12.64 -8.72 -26.35
CA ASP A 90 12.96 -8.73 -24.91
C ASP A 90 11.99 -9.63 -24.11
N VAL A 91 10.72 -9.64 -24.47
CA VAL A 91 9.66 -10.48 -23.87
C VAL A 91 9.71 -11.92 -24.42
N LYS A 92 10.40 -12.16 -25.54
CA LYS A 92 10.50 -13.47 -26.21
C LYS A 92 11.76 -14.27 -25.85
N GLN A 93 12.52 -13.83 -24.84
CA GLN A 93 13.73 -14.56 -24.44
C GLN A 93 13.40 -16.01 -24.02
N PRO A 94 14.20 -17.02 -24.42
CA PRO A 94 13.86 -18.44 -24.21
C PRO A 94 13.54 -18.83 -22.76
N LEU A 95 14.19 -18.20 -21.79
CA LEU A 95 14.00 -18.48 -20.36
C LEU A 95 12.67 -17.97 -19.80
N VAL A 96 12.08 -16.94 -20.40
CA VAL A 96 10.82 -16.31 -19.96
C VAL A 96 9.68 -16.49 -20.96
N TYR A 97 9.96 -17.01 -22.16
CA TYR A 97 8.99 -17.21 -23.24
C TYR A 97 7.75 -17.95 -22.76
N ALA A 98 7.91 -19.12 -22.11
CA ALA A 98 6.79 -19.91 -21.61
C ALA A 98 5.88 -19.12 -20.64
N ARG A 99 6.49 -18.31 -19.75
CA ARG A 99 5.76 -17.48 -18.78
C ARG A 99 5.04 -16.31 -19.47
N ASN A 100 5.74 -15.61 -20.35
CA ASN A 100 5.22 -14.44 -21.03
C ASN A 100 4.13 -14.81 -22.05
N PHE A 101 4.28 -15.93 -22.74
CA PHE A 101 3.24 -16.47 -23.62
C PHE A 101 1.98 -16.84 -22.81
N LEU A 102 2.15 -17.50 -21.67
CA LEU A 102 1.02 -17.80 -20.76
C LEU A 102 0.35 -16.52 -20.25
N GLU A 103 1.11 -15.49 -19.87
CA GLU A 103 0.58 -14.17 -19.48
C GLU A 103 -0.24 -13.54 -20.62
N PHE A 104 0.30 -13.53 -21.84
CA PHE A 104 -0.39 -12.99 -23.01
C PHE A 104 -1.73 -13.67 -23.26
N CYS A 105 -1.74 -15.01 -23.28
CA CYS A 105 -2.96 -15.80 -23.44
C CYS A 105 -3.96 -15.49 -22.32
N SER A 106 -3.47 -15.41 -21.08
CA SER A 106 -4.31 -15.17 -19.91
C SER A 106 -4.96 -13.79 -19.97
N PHE A 107 -4.19 -12.74 -20.23
CA PHE A 107 -4.71 -11.37 -20.26
C PHE A 107 -5.73 -11.16 -21.38
N GLN A 108 -5.49 -11.71 -22.58
CA GLN A 108 -6.47 -11.65 -23.65
C GLN A 108 -7.77 -12.39 -23.28
N ALA A 109 -7.67 -13.61 -22.74
CA ALA A 109 -8.85 -14.37 -22.36
C ALA A 109 -9.65 -13.69 -21.24
N LEU A 110 -8.99 -13.07 -20.27
CA LEU A 110 -9.65 -12.32 -19.19
C LEU A 110 -10.36 -11.06 -19.70
N GLN A 111 -9.79 -10.38 -20.69
CA GLN A 111 -10.45 -9.22 -21.32
C GLN A 111 -11.82 -9.60 -21.89
N VAL A 112 -11.90 -10.73 -22.61
CA VAL A 112 -13.15 -11.23 -23.19
C VAL A 112 -14.07 -11.84 -22.14
N ALA A 113 -13.53 -12.60 -21.18
CA ALA A 113 -14.33 -13.23 -20.12
C ALA A 113 -15.05 -12.20 -19.24
N THR A 114 -14.45 -11.02 -19.05
CA THR A 114 -15.00 -9.92 -18.23
C THR A 114 -15.97 -9.01 -19.00
N ASP A 115 -16.22 -9.25 -20.29
CA ASP A 115 -17.22 -8.48 -21.06
C ASP A 115 -18.65 -8.76 -20.60
N ARG A 116 -18.90 -9.91 -19.95
CA ARG A 116 -20.21 -10.26 -19.37
C ARG A 116 -20.35 -9.59 -18.00
N PRO A 117 -21.54 -9.11 -17.59
CA PRO A 117 -21.71 -8.51 -16.26
C PRO A 117 -21.63 -9.51 -15.10
N ASP A 118 -22.08 -10.76 -15.29
CA ASP A 118 -22.23 -11.75 -14.21
C ASP A 118 -21.05 -12.74 -14.06
N TYR A 119 -19.91 -12.48 -14.72
CA TYR A 119 -18.75 -13.37 -14.77
C TYR A 119 -18.18 -13.79 -13.40
N LEU A 120 -18.29 -12.94 -12.37
CA LEU A 120 -17.85 -13.29 -11.02
C LEU A 120 -18.67 -14.42 -10.39
N SER A 121 -19.92 -14.59 -10.81
CA SER A 121 -20.81 -15.67 -10.38
C SER A 121 -20.40 -17.03 -10.96
N ASP A 122 -19.68 -17.01 -12.07
CA ASP A 122 -19.26 -18.20 -12.79
C ASP A 122 -18.10 -18.92 -12.06
N LYS A 123 -18.39 -20.16 -11.61
CA LYS A 123 -17.40 -20.99 -10.91
C LYS A 123 -16.20 -21.30 -11.81
N ASP A 124 -16.42 -21.48 -13.10
CA ASP A 124 -15.37 -21.89 -14.03
C ASP A 124 -14.44 -20.71 -14.32
N PHE A 125 -14.96 -19.47 -14.34
CA PHE A 125 -14.15 -18.26 -14.38
C PHE A 125 -13.27 -18.12 -13.14
N ARG A 126 -13.85 -18.26 -11.93
CA ARG A 126 -13.08 -18.16 -10.68
C ARG A 126 -12.00 -19.23 -10.60
N ARG A 127 -12.29 -20.44 -11.08
CA ARG A 127 -11.30 -21.52 -11.16
C ARG A 127 -10.24 -21.26 -12.22
N LEU A 128 -10.62 -20.74 -13.39
CA LEU A 128 -9.68 -20.36 -14.45
C LEU A 128 -8.64 -19.36 -13.95
N MET A 129 -9.08 -18.28 -13.29
CA MET A 129 -8.18 -17.27 -12.71
C MET A 129 -7.18 -17.88 -11.72
N PHE A 130 -7.63 -18.79 -10.86
CA PHE A 130 -6.77 -19.49 -9.92
C PHE A 130 -5.78 -20.43 -10.62
N ASP A 131 -6.24 -21.19 -11.62
CA ASP A 131 -5.38 -22.08 -12.41
C ASP A 131 -4.35 -21.28 -13.24
N MET A 132 -4.70 -20.08 -13.73
CA MET A 132 -3.77 -19.15 -14.39
C MET A 132 -2.64 -18.73 -13.43
N MET A 133 -2.96 -18.41 -12.16
CA MET A 133 -1.95 -18.08 -11.15
C MET A 133 -1.02 -19.27 -10.86
N LEU A 134 -1.59 -20.47 -10.69
CA LEU A 134 -0.79 -21.69 -10.47
C LEU A 134 0.12 -22.02 -11.67
N ALA A 135 -0.43 -21.92 -12.89
CA ALA A 135 0.32 -22.15 -14.13
C ALA A 135 1.48 -21.15 -14.29
N TRP A 136 1.30 -19.91 -13.82
CA TRP A 136 2.31 -18.86 -13.93
C TRP A 136 3.55 -19.12 -13.05
N GLU A 137 3.39 -19.80 -11.91
CA GLU A 137 4.52 -20.17 -11.05
C GLU A 137 5.41 -21.22 -11.71
N ALA A 138 4.80 -22.24 -12.32
CA ALA A 138 5.48 -23.33 -13.02
C ALA A 138 4.99 -23.46 -14.48
N PRO A 139 5.38 -22.51 -15.37
CA PRO A 139 4.86 -22.44 -16.74
C PRO A 139 5.46 -23.50 -17.66
N GLY A 140 6.68 -23.98 -17.39
CA GLY A 140 7.37 -24.99 -18.22
C GLY A 140 7.56 -26.34 -17.51
N VAL A 141 7.89 -27.37 -18.30
CA VAL A 141 8.04 -28.77 -17.84
C VAL A 141 9.17 -28.95 -16.80
N GLY A 142 10.21 -28.11 -16.85
CA GLY A 142 11.35 -28.17 -15.92
C GLY A 142 11.20 -27.42 -14.58
N ASN A 143 10.10 -26.68 -14.36
CA ASN A 143 9.92 -25.85 -13.17
C ASN A 143 9.15 -26.55 -12.02
N GLN A 144 8.85 -27.84 -12.14
CA GLN A 144 8.08 -28.58 -11.14
C GLN A 144 8.86 -28.86 -9.83
N GLU A 145 10.19 -28.78 -9.84
CA GLU A 145 11.03 -29.22 -8.71
C GLU A 145 11.20 -28.20 -7.57
N THR A 146 10.83 -26.92 -7.75
CA THR A 146 10.94 -25.93 -6.65
C THR A 146 9.70 -25.80 -5.77
N ALA A 147 8.65 -26.60 -6.04
CA ALA A 147 7.38 -26.58 -5.29
C ALA A 147 7.12 -27.84 -4.45
N THR A 148 8.11 -28.73 -4.29
CA THR A 148 8.03 -29.74 -3.24
C THR A 148 8.33 -29.08 -1.90
N SER A 149 7.28 -28.95 -1.09
CA SER A 149 7.32 -28.63 0.33
C SER A 149 8.60 -29.11 1.02
N ASP A 150 9.24 -28.25 1.79
CA ASP A 150 10.13 -28.65 2.87
C ASP A 150 9.42 -29.70 3.72
N LYS A 151 9.73 -30.99 3.50
CA LYS A 151 9.33 -32.08 4.38
C LYS A 151 10.17 -31.96 5.65
N ARG A 152 9.68 -31.19 6.61
CA ARG A 152 9.90 -31.48 8.03
C ARG A 152 8.59 -32.01 8.58
N GLU A 153 8.29 -33.26 8.25
CA GLU A 153 7.37 -34.05 9.04
C GLU A 153 8.07 -34.28 10.38
N VAL A 154 7.66 -33.53 11.41
CA VAL A 154 7.90 -33.95 12.79
C VAL A 154 6.85 -35.02 13.03
N GLU A 155 7.29 -36.28 12.97
CA GLU A 155 6.55 -37.41 13.50
C GLU A 155 6.49 -37.26 15.02
N ASP A 156 5.48 -36.54 15.51
CA ASP A 156 5.00 -36.74 16.86
C ASP A 156 3.76 -37.64 16.75
N GLU A 157 4.02 -38.96 16.72
CA GLU A 157 3.05 -39.94 17.20
C GLU A 157 2.75 -39.58 18.65
N ASP A 158 1.64 -38.89 18.89
CA ASP A 158 0.69 -39.27 19.95
C ASP A 158 -0.51 -38.34 20.06
N SER A 159 -1.67 -38.99 20.17
CA SER A 159 -2.79 -38.57 21.01
C SER A 159 -3.71 -37.44 20.51
N TRP A 160 -4.81 -37.90 19.89
CA TRP A 160 -6.18 -37.38 20.09
C TRP A 160 -6.37 -35.88 20.35
N SER A 161 -6.52 -35.10 19.27
CA SER A 161 -7.29 -33.85 19.31
C SER A 161 -8.03 -33.59 18.00
N LEU A 162 -9.04 -34.41 17.73
CA LEU A 162 -10.00 -34.27 16.61
C LEU A 162 -10.80 -32.94 16.63
N PHE A 163 -10.63 -32.11 17.67
CA PHE A 163 -11.32 -30.83 17.86
C PHE A 163 -10.47 -29.59 17.56
N TYR A 164 -9.20 -29.77 17.17
CA TYR A 164 -8.30 -28.68 16.74
C TYR A 164 -7.67 -28.95 15.36
N SER A 165 -8.41 -29.61 14.47
CA SER A 165 -8.03 -29.70 13.06
C SER A 165 -8.08 -28.30 12.44
N ASP A 166 -6.92 -27.66 12.38
CA ASP A 166 -6.72 -26.32 11.88
C ASP A 166 -7.34 -26.19 10.48
N SER A 167 -8.16 -25.17 10.25
CA SER A 167 -8.93 -24.98 9.00
C SER A 167 -8.06 -25.02 7.71
N THR A 168 -6.77 -24.75 7.87
CA THR A 168 -5.69 -24.91 6.89
C THR A 168 -5.44 -26.37 6.48
N ASN A 169 -5.47 -27.33 7.40
CA ASN A 169 -5.26 -28.76 7.09
C ASN A 169 -6.38 -29.32 6.21
N MET A 170 -7.63 -28.91 6.47
CA MET A 170 -8.77 -29.22 5.60
C MET A 170 -8.67 -28.54 4.24
N ALA A 171 -8.23 -27.28 4.18
CA ALA A 171 -8.01 -26.60 2.90
C ALA A 171 -6.89 -27.23 2.06
N VAL A 172 -5.80 -27.68 2.69
CA VAL A 172 -4.69 -28.37 2.03
C VAL A 172 -5.12 -29.72 1.44
N GLN A 173 -5.98 -30.47 2.14
CA GLN A 173 -6.53 -31.74 1.66
C GLN A 173 -7.53 -31.57 0.51
N VAL A 174 -8.31 -30.48 0.51
CA VAL A 174 -9.30 -30.19 -0.54
C VAL A 174 -8.66 -29.59 -1.80
N ASP A 175 -7.55 -28.85 -1.67
CA ASP A 175 -6.88 -28.18 -2.80
C ASP A 175 -5.78 -29.02 -3.49
N ASP A 176 -5.71 -30.34 -3.24
CA ASP A 176 -4.65 -31.22 -3.75
C ASP A 176 -3.22 -30.66 -3.49
N LYS A 177 -3.02 -29.96 -2.36
CA LYS A 177 -1.77 -29.24 -2.00
C LYS A 177 -1.34 -28.12 -2.97
N LYS A 178 -2.16 -27.73 -3.95
CA LYS A 178 -1.84 -26.66 -4.89
C LYS A 178 -2.19 -25.30 -4.30
N THR A 179 -1.19 -24.48 -4.05
CA THR A 179 -1.35 -23.14 -3.47
C THR A 179 -0.66 -22.10 -4.32
N VAL A 180 -1.22 -20.89 -4.34
CA VAL A 180 -0.72 -19.75 -5.09
C VAL A 180 0.16 -18.89 -4.19
N GLY A 181 1.33 -18.51 -4.66
CA GLY A 181 2.24 -17.57 -4.00
C GLY A 181 1.95 -16.10 -4.30
N ALA A 182 2.66 -15.22 -3.61
CA ALA A 182 2.42 -13.78 -3.67
C ALA A 182 2.70 -13.18 -5.06
N ASP A 183 3.77 -13.62 -5.74
CA ASP A 183 4.18 -13.04 -7.03
C ASP A 183 3.22 -13.38 -8.18
N SER A 184 2.73 -14.63 -8.23
CA SER A 184 1.75 -15.06 -9.24
C SER A 184 0.40 -14.38 -9.03
N PHE A 185 -0.06 -14.25 -7.78
CA PHE A 185 -1.25 -13.48 -7.45
C PHE A 185 -1.10 -12.01 -7.83
N ALA A 186 0.02 -11.38 -7.45
CA ALA A 186 0.30 -9.98 -7.77
C ALA A 186 0.37 -9.70 -9.26
N ARG A 187 0.73 -10.71 -10.06
CA ARG A 187 0.84 -10.59 -11.51
C ARG A 187 -0.49 -10.77 -12.25
N ILE A 188 -1.23 -11.83 -11.93
CA ILE A 188 -2.44 -12.21 -12.68
C ILE A 188 -3.69 -11.50 -12.15
N ALA A 189 -3.84 -11.33 -10.83
CA ALA A 189 -5.07 -10.79 -10.24
C ALA A 189 -5.41 -9.37 -10.73
N PRO A 190 -4.43 -8.43 -10.85
CA PRO A 190 -4.72 -7.06 -11.31
C PRO A 190 -5.10 -6.94 -12.79
N ALA A 191 -4.99 -8.02 -13.58
CA ALA A 191 -5.53 -8.04 -14.94
C ALA A 191 -7.06 -7.88 -14.94
N CYS A 192 -7.71 -8.20 -13.82
CA CYS A 192 -9.13 -7.94 -13.59
C CYS A 192 -9.27 -6.87 -12.49
N ALA A 193 -9.53 -5.61 -12.87
CA ALA A 193 -9.48 -4.47 -11.95
C ALA A 193 -10.48 -4.54 -10.78
N ILE A 194 -11.59 -5.29 -10.92
CA ILE A 194 -12.51 -5.55 -9.81
C ILE A 194 -11.92 -6.51 -8.77
N VAL A 195 -11.04 -7.44 -9.19
CA VAL A 195 -10.45 -8.47 -8.32
C VAL A 195 -9.28 -7.90 -7.53
N ALA A 196 -8.38 -7.16 -8.17
CA ALA A 196 -7.22 -6.58 -7.49
C ALA A 196 -6.73 -5.31 -8.17
N GLU A 197 -6.02 -4.49 -7.40
CA GLU A 197 -5.39 -3.24 -7.85
C GLU A 197 -3.91 -3.37 -7.61
N ILE A 198 -3.11 -2.93 -8.59
CA ILE A 198 -1.64 -3.03 -8.56
C ILE A 198 -1.06 -2.38 -7.29
N ILE A 199 -1.68 -1.30 -6.81
CA ILE A 199 -1.23 -0.58 -5.62
C ILE A 199 -1.49 -1.34 -4.32
N THR A 200 -2.59 -2.09 -4.22
CA THR A 200 -3.04 -2.75 -2.98
C THR A 200 -2.98 -4.28 -3.04
N VAL A 201 -2.48 -4.86 -4.12
CA VAL A 201 -2.50 -6.31 -4.36
C VAL A 201 -1.73 -7.13 -3.34
N HIS A 202 -0.57 -6.63 -2.88
CA HIS A 202 0.20 -7.31 -1.84
C HIS A 202 -0.53 -7.29 -0.49
N ASN A 203 -1.15 -6.16 -0.12
CA ASN A 203 -1.97 -6.07 1.08
C ASN A 203 -3.17 -7.02 0.99
N LEU A 204 -3.81 -7.13 -0.19
CA LEU A 204 -4.90 -8.07 -0.42
C LEU A 204 -4.42 -9.53 -0.22
N PHE A 205 -3.28 -9.89 -0.78
CA PHE A 205 -2.71 -11.22 -0.61
C PHE A 205 -2.40 -11.53 0.85
N ASP A 206 -1.79 -10.61 1.58
CA ASP A 206 -1.47 -10.77 3.01
C ASP A 206 -2.75 -10.97 3.85
N VAL A 207 -3.82 -10.23 3.54
CA VAL A 207 -5.11 -10.39 4.23
C VAL A 207 -5.78 -11.72 3.89
N LEU A 208 -5.70 -12.18 2.64
CA LEU A 208 -6.27 -13.46 2.22
C LEU A 208 -5.49 -14.66 2.77
N THR A 209 -4.20 -14.49 3.07
CA THR A 209 -3.30 -15.58 3.48
C THR A 209 -2.86 -15.51 4.94
N SER A 210 -3.41 -14.58 5.73
CA SER A 210 -3.04 -14.35 7.12
C SER A 210 -3.19 -15.61 7.99
N SER A 211 -4.14 -16.48 7.65
CA SER A 211 -4.39 -17.75 8.33
C SER A 211 -3.70 -18.96 7.68
N SER A 212 -3.09 -18.82 6.49
CA SER A 212 -2.62 -19.94 5.67
C SER A 212 -1.14 -19.89 5.32
N GLY A 213 -0.32 -19.32 6.20
CA GLY A 213 1.14 -19.36 6.07
C GLY A 213 1.69 -18.71 4.80
N HIS A 214 1.10 -17.59 4.36
CA HIS A 214 1.50 -16.83 3.17
C HIS A 214 1.35 -17.58 1.84
N ARG A 215 0.50 -18.62 1.79
CA ARG A 215 0.09 -19.25 0.52
C ARG A 215 -1.43 -19.21 0.37
N LEU A 216 -1.89 -18.91 -0.84
CA LEU A 216 -3.30 -18.74 -1.16
C LEU A 216 -3.93 -20.05 -1.61
N HIS A 217 -4.94 -20.48 -0.87
CA HIS A 217 -5.77 -21.63 -1.17
C HIS A 217 -6.96 -21.23 -2.06
N PHE A 218 -7.42 -22.15 -2.92
CA PHE A 218 -8.54 -21.90 -3.81
C PHE A 218 -9.82 -21.62 -3.04
N LEU A 219 -10.06 -22.32 -1.92
CA LEU A 219 -11.25 -22.09 -1.08
C LEU A 219 -11.32 -20.67 -0.53
N ILE A 220 -10.18 -20.10 -0.13
CA ILE A 220 -10.09 -18.72 0.37
C ILE A 220 -10.34 -17.75 -0.79
N TYR A 221 -9.72 -17.99 -1.95
CA TYR A 221 -9.92 -17.19 -3.15
C TYR A 221 -11.37 -17.21 -3.67
N ASP A 222 -11.99 -18.39 -3.75
CA ASP A 222 -13.39 -18.58 -4.15
C ASP A 222 -14.34 -17.87 -3.16
N LYS A 223 -14.07 -17.98 -1.85
CA LYS A 223 -14.84 -17.28 -0.81
C LYS A 223 -14.74 -15.75 -0.99
N TYR A 224 -13.56 -15.22 -1.25
CA TYR A 224 -13.34 -13.79 -1.49
C TYR A 224 -14.16 -13.30 -2.69
N LEU A 225 -14.03 -13.96 -3.85
CA LEU A 225 -14.72 -13.56 -5.07
C LEU A 225 -16.24 -13.69 -4.97
N ARG A 226 -16.77 -14.71 -4.28
CA ARG A 226 -18.20 -14.80 -3.99
C ARG A 226 -18.69 -13.67 -3.09
N SER A 227 -17.86 -13.22 -2.14
CA SER A 227 -18.21 -12.07 -1.30
C SER A 227 -18.23 -10.79 -2.12
N LEU A 228 -17.29 -10.63 -3.05
CA LEU A 228 -17.23 -9.50 -3.96
C LEU A 228 -18.45 -9.44 -4.89
N GLU A 229 -18.87 -10.58 -5.43
CA GLU A 229 -20.12 -10.71 -6.21
C GLU A 229 -21.35 -10.26 -5.40
N LYS A 230 -21.45 -10.68 -4.12
CA LYS A 230 -22.54 -10.24 -3.22
C LYS A 230 -22.54 -8.73 -3.01
N VAL A 231 -21.37 -8.13 -2.81
CA VAL A 231 -21.22 -6.68 -2.66
C VAL A 231 -21.70 -5.96 -3.92
N ILE A 232 -21.29 -6.41 -5.11
CA ILE A 232 -21.71 -5.81 -6.38
C ILE A 232 -23.23 -5.90 -6.56
N LYS A 233 -23.83 -7.06 -6.28
CA LYS A 233 -25.29 -7.24 -6.33
C LYS A 233 -26.02 -6.31 -5.35
N ALA A 234 -25.48 -6.12 -4.14
CA ALA A 234 -26.04 -5.19 -3.16
C ALA A 234 -26.00 -3.74 -3.66
N VAL A 235 -24.91 -3.31 -4.29
CA VAL A 235 -24.76 -1.97 -4.88
C VAL A 235 -25.72 -1.76 -6.04
N LEU A 236 -25.86 -2.73 -6.93
CA LEU A 236 -26.81 -2.65 -8.05
C LEU A 236 -28.26 -2.52 -7.56
N ASN A 237 -28.61 -3.16 -6.45
CA ASN A 237 -29.91 -3.00 -5.82
C ASN A 237 -30.12 -1.57 -5.29
N PHE A 238 -29.09 -0.91 -4.74
CA PHE A 238 -29.20 0.50 -4.33
C PHE A 238 -29.48 1.42 -5.52
N ASN A 239 -28.78 1.22 -6.63
CA ASN A 239 -29.01 1.99 -7.86
C ASN A 239 -30.42 1.77 -8.43
N GLY A 240 -30.97 0.55 -8.32
CA GLY A 240 -32.38 0.28 -8.64
C GLY A 240 -33.37 0.98 -7.70
N LEU A 241 -33.05 1.09 -6.40
CA LEU A 241 -33.85 1.81 -5.40
C LEU A 241 -33.74 3.33 -5.50
N GLN A 242 -32.78 3.90 -6.25
CA GLN A 242 -32.69 5.35 -6.47
C GLN A 242 -33.98 5.92 -7.08
N MET A 243 -34.70 5.13 -7.89
CA MET A 243 -36.02 5.51 -8.42
C MET A 243 -37.10 5.70 -7.34
N VAL A 244 -36.89 5.24 -6.11
CA VAL A 244 -37.88 5.24 -5.01
C VAL A 244 -37.49 6.20 -3.87
N SER A 245 -36.26 6.74 -3.87
CA SER A 245 -35.75 7.61 -2.79
C SER A 245 -35.82 9.10 -3.15
N ASN A 246 -36.12 9.96 -2.18
CA ASN A 246 -36.13 11.44 -2.33
C ASN A 246 -34.73 12.07 -2.51
N LEU A 247 -33.69 11.26 -2.74
CA LEU A 247 -32.32 11.71 -2.85
C LEU A 247 -32.05 12.21 -4.27
N SER A 248 -32.10 13.53 -4.47
CA SER A 248 -31.76 14.15 -5.77
C SER A 248 -30.25 14.14 -5.99
N LEU A 249 -29.71 13.02 -6.47
CA LEU A 249 -28.31 12.90 -6.86
C LEU A 249 -28.03 13.68 -8.15
N ALA A 250 -26.86 14.31 -8.25
CA ALA A 250 -26.41 14.90 -9.51
C ALA A 250 -26.09 13.80 -10.53
N GLY A 251 -26.18 14.08 -11.83
CA GLY A 251 -26.21 13.05 -12.89
C GLY A 251 -25.03 12.07 -12.98
N GLU A 252 -23.87 12.38 -12.40
CA GLU A 252 -22.70 11.49 -12.33
C GLU A 252 -22.41 10.92 -10.93
N GLU A 253 -23.29 11.18 -9.96
CA GLU A 253 -23.15 10.69 -8.59
C GLU A 253 -23.68 9.25 -8.48
N THR A 254 -22.83 8.33 -7.98
CA THR A 254 -23.19 6.93 -7.75
C THR A 254 -23.15 6.61 -6.26
N MET A 255 -24.16 5.89 -5.78
CA MET A 255 -24.19 5.37 -4.41
C MET A 255 -23.16 4.26 -4.24
N LEU A 256 -22.35 4.36 -3.19
CA LEU A 256 -21.30 3.39 -2.88
C LEU A 256 -21.68 2.53 -1.68
N GLU A 257 -22.17 3.16 -0.61
CA GLU A 257 -22.51 2.50 0.65
C GLU A 257 -23.72 3.19 1.30
N VAL A 258 -24.59 2.40 1.92
CA VAL A 258 -25.72 2.87 2.74
C VAL A 258 -25.69 2.13 4.07
N ASP A 259 -25.85 2.85 5.18
CA ASP A 259 -25.89 2.30 6.53
C ASP A 259 -26.92 3.05 7.39
N GLY A 260 -27.40 2.43 8.46
CA GLY A 260 -28.51 2.96 9.28
C GLY A 260 -29.90 2.54 8.80
N THR A 261 -29.97 1.51 7.94
CA THR A 261 -31.21 0.85 7.51
C THR A 261 -31.24 -0.59 7.99
N VAL A 262 -32.43 -1.16 8.24
CA VAL A 262 -32.59 -2.56 8.66
C VAL A 262 -31.79 -3.48 7.72
N PRO A 263 -30.92 -4.39 8.23
CA PRO A 263 -30.79 -4.82 9.63
C PRO A 263 -29.77 -4.04 10.50
N THR A 264 -29.09 -3.04 9.96
CA THR A 264 -28.09 -2.24 10.71
C THR A 264 -28.77 -1.22 11.64
N GLN A 265 -28.14 -0.94 12.79
CA GLN A 265 -28.63 0.08 13.73
C GLN A 265 -28.52 1.49 13.13
N PRO A 266 -29.42 2.44 13.45
CA PRO A 266 -29.33 3.81 12.92
C PRO A 266 -28.00 4.48 13.28
N VAL A 267 -27.53 5.35 12.38
CA VAL A 267 -26.37 6.23 12.63
C VAL A 267 -26.88 7.48 13.34
N LEU A 268 -26.20 7.93 14.39
CA LEU A 268 -26.59 9.14 15.13
C LEU A 268 -25.79 10.33 14.60
N GLY A 269 -26.47 11.31 13.99
CA GLY A 269 -25.88 12.57 13.56
C GLY A 269 -25.95 13.61 14.66
N HIS A 270 -24.81 14.14 15.10
CA HIS A 270 -24.71 15.12 16.18
C HIS A 270 -24.21 16.48 15.67
N ILE A 271 -24.90 17.55 16.08
CA ILE A 271 -24.48 18.94 15.87
C ILE A 271 -24.64 19.67 17.21
N GLY A 272 -23.53 20.12 17.80
CA GLY A 272 -23.53 20.66 19.16
C GLY A 272 -24.05 19.64 20.18
N ILE A 273 -25.15 19.96 20.84
CA ILE A 273 -25.82 19.10 21.84
C ILE A 273 -26.99 18.28 21.26
N SER A 274 -27.35 18.48 20.00
CA SER A 274 -28.49 17.81 19.37
C SER A 274 -28.04 16.56 18.63
N ALA A 275 -28.78 15.45 18.81
CA ALA A 275 -28.51 14.15 18.21
C ALA A 275 -29.76 13.61 17.51
N TRP A 276 -29.61 13.16 16.27
CA TRP A 276 -30.71 12.64 15.45
C TRP A 276 -30.34 11.25 14.92
N PRO A 277 -31.19 10.22 15.09
CA PRO A 277 -31.00 8.96 14.40
C PRO A 277 -31.34 9.11 12.91
N GLY A 278 -30.58 8.44 12.06
CA GLY A 278 -30.76 8.51 10.62
C GLY A 278 -30.01 7.44 9.85
N ARG A 279 -30.08 7.56 8.52
CA ARG A 279 -29.28 6.76 7.59
C ARG A 279 -28.19 7.63 6.97
N LEU A 280 -27.05 7.00 6.72
CA LEU A 280 -25.88 7.61 6.09
C LEU A 280 -25.63 6.93 4.74
N THR A 281 -25.49 7.75 3.71
CA THR A 281 -25.23 7.32 2.34
C THR A 281 -23.94 7.96 1.84
N LEU A 282 -22.97 7.14 1.42
CA LEU A 282 -21.75 7.60 0.76
C LEU A 282 -21.91 7.52 -0.76
N THR A 283 -21.51 8.58 -1.45
CA THR A 283 -21.37 8.61 -2.91
C THR A 283 -19.92 8.84 -3.31
N ASN A 284 -19.63 8.78 -4.61
CA ASN A 284 -18.34 9.16 -5.19
C ASN A 284 -18.00 10.66 -5.05
N TYR A 285 -18.91 11.52 -4.57
CA TYR A 285 -18.67 12.97 -4.41
C TYR A 285 -18.96 13.53 -3.01
N ALA A 286 -19.92 12.96 -2.28
CA ALA A 286 -20.41 13.52 -1.03
C ALA A 286 -20.99 12.46 -0.07
N LEU A 287 -21.06 12.83 1.20
CA LEU A 287 -21.84 12.15 2.22
C LEU A 287 -23.24 12.75 2.31
N TYR A 288 -24.25 11.91 2.42
CA TYR A 288 -25.64 12.31 2.62
C TYR A 288 -26.15 11.73 3.94
N PHE A 289 -26.70 12.58 4.79
CA PHE A 289 -27.36 12.16 6.04
C PHE A 289 -28.84 12.49 5.98
N GLU A 290 -29.66 11.48 6.25
CA GLU A 290 -31.12 11.61 6.28
C GLU A 290 -31.60 11.27 7.70
N SER A 291 -32.10 12.28 8.42
CA SER A 291 -32.69 12.10 9.75
C SER A 291 -34.02 11.36 9.66
N GLY A 292 -34.29 10.48 10.63
CA GLY A 292 -35.53 9.74 10.74
C GLY A 292 -35.34 8.22 10.92
N MET A 293 -36.42 7.57 11.34
CA MET A 293 -36.53 6.10 11.45
C MET A 293 -37.70 5.63 10.60
N GLY A 294 -37.43 5.22 9.35
CA GLY A 294 -38.43 4.69 8.42
C GLY A 294 -39.01 5.73 7.44
N LEU A 295 -39.50 6.88 7.94
CA LEU A 295 -39.77 8.07 7.13
C LEU A 295 -38.60 9.04 7.30
N TYR A 296 -37.86 9.25 6.23
CA TYR A 296 -36.64 10.06 6.22
C TYR A 296 -36.94 11.50 5.78
N ASP A 297 -36.36 12.46 6.49
CA ASP A 297 -36.36 13.87 6.11
C ASP A 297 -35.47 14.13 4.89
N LYS A 298 -35.48 15.37 4.39
CA LYS A 298 -34.61 15.80 3.30
C LYS A 298 -33.13 15.60 3.67
N ALA A 299 -32.40 14.92 2.81
CA ALA A 299 -30.98 14.64 3.01
C ALA A 299 -30.13 15.92 3.09
N VAL A 300 -29.22 15.96 4.07
CA VAL A 300 -28.17 16.97 4.19
C VAL A 300 -26.93 16.45 3.48
N ARG A 301 -26.40 17.25 2.53
CA ARG A 301 -25.20 16.94 1.74
C ARG A 301 -23.94 17.52 2.39
N TYR A 302 -22.95 16.68 2.61
CA TYR A 302 -21.60 17.04 3.06
C TYR A 302 -20.60 16.74 1.95
N ASP A 303 -20.06 17.79 1.33
CA ASP A 303 -19.25 17.68 0.13
C ASP A 303 -17.82 17.19 0.41
N LEU A 304 -17.42 16.09 -0.24
CA LEU A 304 -16.04 15.57 -0.17
C LEU A 304 -15.20 16.02 -1.38
N ALA A 305 -15.85 16.56 -2.42
CA ALA A 305 -15.22 16.81 -3.70
C ALA A 305 -14.67 18.22 -3.87
N SER A 306 -15.24 19.26 -3.28
CA SER A 306 -14.68 20.63 -3.42
C SER A 306 -13.51 20.89 -2.46
N ASP A 307 -12.70 21.94 -2.72
CA ASP A 307 -11.65 22.38 -1.80
C ASP A 307 -12.22 23.33 -0.73
N LEU A 308 -12.90 22.76 0.26
CA LEU A 308 -13.51 23.50 1.38
C LEU A 308 -12.71 23.34 2.68
N LYS A 309 -11.42 23.00 2.57
CA LYS A 309 -10.53 22.71 3.70
C LYS A 309 -11.17 21.71 4.68
N GLN A 310 -11.77 20.65 4.14
CA GLN A 310 -12.48 19.68 4.95
C GLN A 310 -11.52 18.92 5.87
N ILE A 311 -12.00 18.59 7.07
CA ILE A 311 -11.30 17.77 8.05
C ILE A 311 -12.22 16.62 8.41
N ILE A 312 -11.75 15.40 8.14
CA ILE A 312 -12.42 14.15 8.49
C ILE A 312 -11.49 13.38 9.41
N LYS A 313 -11.93 13.12 10.63
CA LYS A 313 -11.11 12.40 11.62
C LYS A 313 -11.98 11.63 12.62
N PRO A 314 -11.42 10.61 13.27
CA PRO A 314 -12.09 9.97 14.40
C PRO A 314 -12.24 10.96 15.56
N GLU A 315 -13.36 10.90 16.28
CA GLU A 315 -13.60 11.70 17.49
C GLU A 315 -14.24 10.86 18.61
N LEU A 316 -13.86 11.19 19.84
CA LEU A 316 -14.36 10.58 21.07
C LEU A 316 -15.64 11.30 21.52
N THR A 317 -16.81 10.65 21.43
CA THR A 317 -18.09 11.23 21.86
C THR A 317 -18.49 10.89 23.29
N GLY A 318 -17.63 10.16 24.02
CA GLY A 318 -17.90 9.79 25.42
C GLY A 318 -17.69 10.91 26.42
N PRO A 319 -18.32 10.79 27.61
CA PRO A 319 -18.04 11.70 28.72
C PRO A 319 -16.53 11.73 29.03
N LEU A 320 -15.99 12.94 29.23
CA LEU A 320 -14.57 13.21 29.54
C LEU A 320 -13.56 12.71 28.49
N GLY A 321 -13.98 12.46 27.24
CA GLY A 321 -13.06 11.99 26.19
C GLY A 321 -12.54 10.58 26.43
N ALA A 322 -13.31 9.73 27.11
CA ALA A 322 -12.94 8.34 27.35
C ALA A 322 -12.89 7.53 26.04
N ARG A 323 -11.77 6.84 25.80
CA ARG A 323 -11.52 6.02 24.59
C ARG A 323 -12.52 4.87 24.36
N LEU A 324 -13.30 4.51 25.39
CA LEU A 324 -14.37 3.51 25.28
C LEU A 324 -15.52 3.95 24.36
N PHE A 325 -15.62 5.25 24.07
CA PHE A 325 -16.65 5.88 23.26
C PHE A 325 -16.05 6.54 22.00
N ASP A 326 -15.01 5.94 21.43
CA ASP A 326 -14.44 6.35 20.14
C ASP A 326 -15.32 5.89 18.97
N LYS A 327 -16.57 6.36 18.95
CA LYS A 327 -17.63 5.83 18.08
C LYS A 327 -18.03 6.79 16.97
N ALA A 328 -17.42 7.97 16.88
CA ALA A 328 -17.81 8.97 15.91
C ALA A 328 -16.76 9.28 14.84
N VAL A 329 -17.27 9.69 13.68
CA VAL A 329 -16.52 10.36 12.62
C VAL A 329 -16.91 11.83 12.62
N MET A 330 -15.95 12.72 12.81
CA MET A 330 -16.16 14.16 12.70
C MET A 330 -15.96 14.60 11.25
N TYR A 331 -16.88 15.42 10.75
CA TYR A 331 -16.74 16.18 9.51
C TYR A 331 -16.81 17.67 9.81
N LYS A 332 -15.80 18.43 9.36
CA LYS A 332 -15.76 19.89 9.41
C LYS A 332 -15.38 20.46 8.06
N SER A 333 -15.99 21.56 7.65
CA SER A 333 -15.74 22.27 6.40
C SER A 333 -15.76 23.77 6.63
N SER A 334 -15.09 24.56 5.78
CA SER A 334 -15.17 26.03 5.83
C SER A 334 -16.57 26.58 5.53
N SER A 335 -17.43 25.78 4.90
CA SER A 335 -18.81 26.12 4.60
C SER A 335 -19.74 26.00 5.81
N MET A 336 -19.27 25.43 6.93
CA MET A 336 -20.08 25.20 8.13
C MET A 336 -19.40 25.83 9.36
N VAL A 337 -20.21 26.39 10.25
CA VAL A 337 -19.73 26.98 11.50
C VAL A 337 -19.35 25.88 12.49
N ASP A 338 -20.28 24.95 12.72
CA ASP A 338 -20.11 23.84 13.65
C ASP A 338 -19.71 22.54 12.93
N PRO A 339 -18.82 21.72 13.54
CA PRO A 339 -18.54 20.38 13.06
C PRO A 339 -19.74 19.45 13.28
N VAL A 340 -19.91 18.49 12.38
CA VAL A 340 -20.90 17.42 12.48
C VAL A 340 -20.21 16.13 12.88
N TYR A 341 -20.83 15.36 13.76
CA TYR A 341 -20.33 14.05 14.19
C TYR A 341 -21.32 12.96 13.78
N PHE A 342 -20.82 11.89 13.20
CA PHE A 342 -21.61 10.69 12.90
C PHE A 342 -21.18 9.58 13.84
N GLU A 343 -22.01 9.28 14.83
CA GLU A 343 -21.77 8.20 15.78
C GLU A 343 -22.37 6.89 15.27
N PHE A 344 -21.56 5.83 15.36
CA PHE A 344 -21.89 4.47 14.96
C PHE A 344 -22.04 3.62 16.21
N PRO A 345 -23.28 3.36 16.68
CA PRO A 345 -23.48 2.54 17.87
C PRO A 345 -23.00 1.12 17.61
N GLU A 346 -21.97 0.70 18.35
CA GLU A 346 -21.48 -0.68 18.43
C GLU A 346 -21.33 -1.08 19.91
N PHE A 347 -21.74 -2.30 20.27
CA PHE A 347 -21.61 -2.79 21.65
C PHE A 347 -20.14 -3.07 22.04
N LYS A 348 -19.29 -3.44 21.09
CA LYS A 348 -17.86 -3.72 21.30
C LYS A 348 -17.03 -3.35 20.08
N GLY A 349 -16.00 -2.53 20.26
CA GLY A 349 -15.09 -2.09 19.20
C GLY A 349 -15.50 -0.79 18.52
N SER A 350 -14.71 -0.43 17.50
CA SER A 350 -14.89 0.74 16.63
C SER A 350 -14.93 0.35 15.15
N SER A 351 -15.16 -0.93 14.83
CA SER A 351 -14.94 -1.50 13.49
C SER A 351 -15.85 -0.91 12.41
N ARG A 352 -17.12 -0.63 12.73
CA ARG A 352 -18.06 0.03 11.81
C ARG A 352 -17.67 1.48 11.59
N ARG A 353 -17.28 2.19 12.65
CA ARG A 353 -16.78 3.57 12.59
C ARG A 353 -15.52 3.64 11.73
N ASP A 354 -14.53 2.80 12.02
CA ASP A 354 -13.23 2.79 11.33
C ASP A 354 -13.42 2.50 9.83
N TYR A 355 -14.30 1.56 9.48
CA TYR A 355 -14.66 1.32 8.08
C TYR A 355 -15.27 2.56 7.41
N TRP A 356 -16.24 3.21 8.06
CA TRP A 356 -16.87 4.41 7.50
C TRP A 356 -15.88 5.55 7.36
N LEU A 357 -15.00 5.75 8.34
CA LEU A 357 -13.91 6.71 8.26
C LEU A 357 -13.01 6.43 7.06
N ASP A 358 -12.58 5.17 6.91
CA ASP A 358 -11.70 4.73 5.84
C ASP A 358 -12.29 5.00 4.45
N ILE A 359 -13.53 4.60 4.19
CA ILE A 359 -14.16 4.80 2.87
C ILE A 359 -14.43 6.28 2.58
N CYS A 360 -14.73 7.09 3.61
CA CYS A 360 -14.88 8.54 3.45
C CYS A 360 -13.55 9.21 3.10
N LEU A 361 -12.47 8.81 3.79
CA LEU A 361 -11.13 9.29 3.52
C LEU A 361 -10.66 8.89 2.12
N GLU A 362 -11.02 7.70 1.63
CA GLU A 362 -10.62 7.26 0.29
C GLU A 362 -11.21 8.18 -0.79
N ILE A 363 -12.51 8.49 -0.69
CA ILE A 363 -13.19 9.43 -1.61
C ILE A 363 -12.65 10.85 -1.45
N PHE A 364 -12.38 11.30 -0.23
CA PHE A 364 -11.78 12.60 0.01
C PHE A 364 -10.36 12.71 -0.58
N HIS A 365 -9.53 11.68 -0.41
CA HIS A 365 -8.15 11.67 -0.90
C HIS A 365 -8.05 11.57 -2.42
N VAL A 366 -8.94 10.83 -3.10
CA VAL A 366 -8.95 10.79 -4.58
C VAL A 366 -9.32 12.15 -5.19
N HIS A 367 -10.25 12.90 -4.60
CA HIS A 367 -10.58 14.25 -5.04
C HIS A 367 -9.44 15.23 -4.79
N ASN A 368 -8.81 15.16 -3.61
CA ASN A 368 -7.58 15.92 -3.32
C ASN A 368 -6.45 15.60 -4.30
N PHE A 369 -6.28 14.32 -4.63
CA PHE A 369 -5.32 13.85 -5.63
C PHE A 369 -5.61 14.44 -7.01
N ALA A 370 -6.87 14.39 -7.47
CA ALA A 370 -7.28 14.92 -8.76
C ALA A 370 -6.99 16.42 -8.88
N ARG A 371 -7.29 17.20 -7.83
CA ARG A 371 -6.94 18.63 -7.75
C ARG A 371 -5.44 18.87 -7.73
N LYS A 372 -4.71 18.17 -6.86
CA LYS A 372 -3.26 18.33 -6.67
C LYS A 372 -2.48 18.15 -7.98
N TYR A 373 -2.94 17.25 -8.86
CA TYR A 373 -2.27 16.96 -10.13
C TYR A 373 -2.97 17.58 -11.36
N ASN A 374 -4.03 18.38 -11.16
CA ASN A 374 -4.85 19.00 -12.21
C ASN A 374 -5.30 17.99 -13.28
N LEU A 375 -5.94 16.90 -12.84
CA LEU A 375 -6.43 15.86 -13.74
C LEU A 375 -7.62 16.33 -14.58
N LYS A 376 -7.67 15.90 -15.84
CA LYS A 376 -8.84 16.14 -16.72
C LYS A 376 -10.00 15.21 -16.33
N GLU A 377 -11.22 15.54 -16.76
CA GLU A 377 -12.44 14.77 -16.46
C GLU A 377 -12.31 13.25 -16.70
N GLY A 378 -11.79 12.82 -17.86
CA GLY A 378 -11.56 11.40 -18.15
C GLY A 378 -10.56 10.74 -17.18
N GLN A 379 -9.48 11.44 -16.83
CA GLN A 379 -8.45 10.95 -15.91
C GLN A 379 -8.96 10.91 -14.46
N GLN A 380 -9.75 11.91 -14.07
CA GLN A 380 -10.41 11.99 -12.78
C GLN A 380 -11.42 10.85 -12.63
N SER A 381 -12.19 10.56 -13.67
CA SER A 381 -13.16 9.45 -13.65
C SER A 381 -12.50 8.08 -13.48
N GLU A 382 -11.33 7.86 -14.09
CA GLU A 382 -10.56 6.62 -13.88
C GLU A 382 -9.98 6.54 -12.45
N ALA A 383 -9.48 7.66 -11.92
CA ALA A 383 -9.01 7.71 -10.53
C ALA A 383 -10.15 7.42 -9.53
N LEU A 384 -11.33 8.01 -9.75
CA LEU A 384 -12.53 7.75 -8.96
C LEU A 384 -12.97 6.29 -9.08
N ALA A 385 -12.95 5.73 -10.29
CA ALA A 385 -13.28 4.32 -10.48
C ALA A 385 -12.35 3.38 -9.71
N ARG A 386 -11.05 3.68 -9.63
CA ARG A 386 -10.09 2.92 -8.80
C ARG A 386 -10.45 2.96 -7.31
N ALA A 387 -10.79 4.13 -6.80
CA ALA A 387 -11.24 4.29 -5.41
C ALA A 387 -12.51 3.47 -5.13
N VAL A 388 -13.50 3.56 -6.02
CA VAL A 388 -14.78 2.81 -5.90
C VAL A 388 -14.55 1.30 -5.91
N LEU A 389 -13.76 0.77 -6.85
CA LEU A 389 -13.40 -0.64 -6.89
C LEU A 389 -12.62 -1.07 -5.63
N GLY A 390 -11.79 -0.17 -5.09
CA GLY A 390 -11.10 -0.37 -3.81
C GLY A 390 -12.06 -0.54 -2.63
N ILE A 391 -13.09 0.30 -2.54
CA ILE A 391 -14.13 0.22 -1.52
C ILE A 391 -14.88 -1.12 -1.60
N TYR A 392 -15.27 -1.57 -2.80
CA TYR A 392 -15.96 -2.86 -2.95
C TYR A 392 -15.11 -4.05 -2.53
N ARG A 393 -13.82 -4.04 -2.87
CA ARG A 393 -12.88 -5.09 -2.43
C ARG A 393 -12.67 -5.05 -0.91
N TYR A 394 -12.55 -3.86 -0.33
CA TYR A 394 -12.43 -3.67 1.12
C TYR A 394 -13.67 -4.20 1.86
N ARG A 395 -14.87 -3.84 1.38
CA ARG A 395 -16.14 -4.35 1.91
C ARG A 395 -16.23 -5.88 1.81
N ALA A 396 -15.89 -6.45 0.65
CA ALA A 396 -15.92 -7.89 0.43
C ALA A 396 -15.00 -8.66 1.39
N VAL A 397 -13.78 -8.18 1.60
CA VAL A 397 -12.82 -8.78 2.54
C VAL A 397 -13.32 -8.68 3.98
N ARG A 398 -13.84 -7.50 4.38
CA ARG A 398 -14.40 -7.29 5.71
C ARG A 398 -15.56 -8.24 6.00
N GLU A 399 -16.50 -8.38 5.06
CA GLU A 399 -17.66 -9.27 5.22
C GLU A 399 -17.26 -10.76 5.23
N ALA A 400 -16.30 -11.17 4.38
CA ALA A 400 -15.88 -12.56 4.27
C ALA A 400 -14.98 -13.04 5.44
N PHE A 401 -14.10 -12.17 5.94
CA PHE A 401 -13.03 -12.57 6.86
C PHE A 401 -13.04 -11.82 8.19
N LYS A 402 -13.93 -10.84 8.39
CA LYS A 402 -14.02 -10.01 9.62
C LYS A 402 -12.69 -9.36 10.03
N VAL A 403 -11.85 -9.03 9.05
CA VAL A 403 -10.54 -8.42 9.27
C VAL A 403 -10.68 -6.90 9.35
N SER A 404 -10.11 -6.28 10.39
CA SER A 404 -9.83 -4.85 10.45
C SER A 404 -8.44 -4.58 9.86
N CYS A 405 -8.36 -3.74 8.83
CA CYS A 405 -7.08 -3.37 8.25
C CYS A 405 -6.39 -2.31 9.13
N SER A 406 -5.07 -2.41 9.30
CA SER A 406 -4.27 -1.33 9.88
C SER A 406 -4.02 -0.23 8.85
N SER A 407 -3.63 0.97 9.31
CA SER A 407 -3.48 2.17 8.45
C SER A 407 -2.59 1.96 7.21
N TYR A 408 -1.54 1.15 7.29
CA TYR A 408 -0.62 0.85 6.18
C TYR A 408 -0.88 -0.50 5.48
N LYS A 409 -1.85 -1.30 5.96
CA LYS A 409 -2.31 -2.56 5.32
C LYS A 409 -3.69 -2.41 4.67
N THR A 410 -4.15 -1.19 4.50
CA THR A 410 -5.46 -0.92 3.89
C THR A 410 -5.51 -1.39 2.44
N LEU A 411 -6.72 -1.76 2.00
CA LEU A 411 -7.03 -2.14 0.61
C LEU A 411 -7.48 -0.95 -0.24
N LEU A 412 -7.52 0.24 0.37
CA LEU A 412 -7.91 1.51 -0.21
C LEU A 412 -6.67 2.23 -0.75
N CYS A 413 -6.68 2.54 -2.04
CA CYS A 413 -5.50 2.96 -2.78
C CYS A 413 -4.96 4.31 -2.31
N PHE A 414 -5.86 5.29 -2.16
CA PHE A 414 -5.48 6.66 -1.82
C PHE A 414 -5.20 6.79 -0.32
N ASN A 415 -5.93 6.10 0.55
CA ASN A 415 -5.61 5.99 1.97
C ASN A 415 -4.24 5.35 2.18
N LEU A 416 -3.94 4.27 1.44
CA LEU A 416 -2.64 3.62 1.50
C LEU A 416 -1.54 4.59 1.08
N ALA A 417 -1.71 5.29 -0.05
CA ALA A 417 -0.70 6.24 -0.50
C ALA A 417 -0.49 7.42 0.45
N GLU A 418 -1.53 7.86 1.18
CA GLU A 418 -1.36 8.91 2.20
C GLU A 418 -0.68 8.38 3.48
N SER A 419 -0.98 7.14 3.88
CA SER A 419 -0.43 6.51 5.09
C SER A 419 1.00 6.02 4.95
N LEU A 420 1.41 5.59 3.75
CA LEU A 420 2.77 5.06 3.51
C LEU A 420 3.83 6.19 3.45
N PRO A 421 5.05 5.97 3.99
CA PRO A 421 6.17 6.89 3.83
C PRO A 421 6.70 6.87 2.40
N ARG A 422 6.82 8.05 1.79
CA ARG A 422 7.00 8.23 0.33
C ARG A 422 5.83 7.74 -0.53
N GLY A 423 4.62 7.65 0.03
CA GLY A 423 3.43 7.40 -0.78
C GLY A 423 3.09 8.55 -1.75
N ASP A 424 3.69 9.73 -1.56
CA ASP A 424 3.72 10.80 -2.58
C ASP A 424 4.31 10.31 -3.92
N ALA A 425 5.34 9.48 -3.90
CA ALA A 425 5.92 8.88 -5.10
C ALA A 425 4.96 7.91 -5.80
N ILE A 426 4.11 7.19 -5.04
CA ILE A 426 3.06 6.33 -5.60
C ILE A 426 2.03 7.20 -6.33
N LEU A 427 1.55 8.28 -5.70
CA LEU A 427 0.62 9.22 -6.32
C LEU A 427 1.24 9.95 -7.52
N GLU A 428 2.50 10.38 -7.45
CA GLU A 428 3.22 11.01 -8.57
C GLU A 428 3.29 10.05 -9.77
N THR A 429 3.65 8.79 -9.52
CA THR A 429 3.68 7.73 -10.54
C THR A 429 2.29 7.48 -11.12
N LEU A 430 1.25 7.39 -10.28
CA LEU A 430 -0.14 7.21 -10.71
C LEU A 430 -0.62 8.38 -11.58
N SER A 431 -0.29 9.61 -11.19
CA SER A 431 -0.62 10.81 -11.95
C SER A 431 0.08 10.83 -13.32
N SER A 432 1.35 10.39 -13.37
CA SER A 432 2.10 10.33 -14.62
C SER A 432 1.50 9.29 -15.58
N ARG A 433 1.04 8.15 -15.05
CA ARG A 433 0.33 7.10 -15.80
C ARG A 433 -1.01 7.61 -16.32
N LEU A 434 -1.82 8.22 -15.46
CA LEU A 434 -3.11 8.81 -15.88
C LEU A 434 -2.94 9.89 -16.96
N LYS A 435 -1.83 10.64 -16.95
CA LYS A 435 -1.54 11.64 -17.99
C LYS A 435 -1.22 11.04 -19.36
N LEU A 436 -0.76 9.80 -19.43
CA LEU A 436 -0.52 9.08 -20.69
C LEU A 436 -1.80 8.60 -21.37
N MET A 437 -2.92 8.62 -20.64
CA MET A 437 -4.25 8.33 -21.15
C MET A 437 -4.66 9.42 -22.17
N LYS A 438 -4.62 9.11 -23.47
CA LYS A 438 -4.97 10.07 -24.53
C LYS A 438 -6.49 10.34 -24.51
N SER A 439 -6.86 11.61 -24.68
CA SER A 439 -8.24 12.00 -24.96
C SER A 439 -8.67 11.44 -26.33
N SER A 440 -9.83 10.80 -26.38
CA SER A 440 -10.46 10.12 -27.53
C SER A 440 -10.61 10.95 -28.84
N GLY A 441 -10.17 12.21 -28.84
CA GLY A 441 -10.52 13.19 -29.88
C GLY A 441 -9.79 13.14 -31.23
N ASN A 442 -8.83 12.24 -31.52
CA ASN A 442 -8.18 12.23 -32.84
C ASN A 442 -7.69 10.83 -33.25
N ARG A 443 -8.60 10.01 -33.79
CA ARG A 443 -8.26 8.81 -34.58
C ARG A 443 -8.80 8.95 -36.01
N ARG A 444 -8.16 9.78 -36.83
CA ARG A 444 -8.11 9.56 -38.29
C ARG A 444 -6.71 9.90 -38.79
N GLY A 445 -5.98 8.86 -39.19
CA GLY A 445 -4.69 8.98 -39.86
C GLY A 445 -3.49 8.78 -38.93
N LEU A 446 -2.88 7.60 -39.00
CA LEU A 446 -1.50 7.38 -39.47
C LEU A 446 -0.94 6.10 -38.83
N LEU A 447 -0.43 5.21 -39.69
CA LEU A 447 0.33 3.99 -39.36
C LEU A 447 1.32 4.26 -38.22
N SER A 448 0.96 3.86 -37.01
CA SER A 448 1.78 4.07 -35.81
C SER A 448 2.49 2.77 -35.46
N SER A 449 3.82 2.85 -35.28
CA SER A 449 4.71 1.76 -34.87
C SER A 449 4.19 0.98 -33.65
N PRO A 450 4.42 -0.35 -33.55
CA PRO A 450 4.01 -1.17 -32.40
C PRO A 450 4.51 -0.62 -31.05
N SER A 451 5.66 0.06 -31.03
CA SER A 451 6.22 0.71 -29.84
C SER A 451 5.35 1.86 -29.28
N THR A 452 4.54 2.51 -30.12
CA THR A 452 3.67 3.62 -29.71
C THR A 452 2.33 3.14 -29.16
N ARG A 453 1.90 1.89 -29.46
CA ARG A 453 0.68 1.30 -28.88
C ARG A 453 0.82 1.02 -27.37
N ARG A 454 2.03 0.73 -26.87
CA ARG A 454 2.27 0.45 -25.43
C ARG A 454 2.15 1.64 -24.51
N GLN A 455 2.26 2.85 -25.04
CA GLN A 455 2.23 4.06 -24.21
C GLN A 455 0.80 4.56 -23.96
N VAL A 456 -0.20 4.00 -24.64
CA VAL A 456 -1.60 4.39 -24.45
C VAL A 456 -2.20 3.51 -23.36
N ILE A 457 -2.48 4.12 -22.21
CA ILE A 457 -3.15 3.47 -21.08
C ILE A 457 -4.65 3.68 -21.24
N HIS A 458 -5.42 2.61 -20.99
CA HIS A 458 -6.87 2.59 -21.10
C HIS A 458 -7.57 2.75 -19.74
N PRO A 459 -8.83 3.25 -19.70
CA PRO A 459 -9.65 3.39 -18.48
C PRO A 459 -10.17 2.05 -17.93
N VAL A 460 -9.28 1.14 -17.56
CA VAL A 460 -9.68 -0.23 -17.18
C VAL A 460 -10.64 -0.24 -16.01
N SER A 461 -10.41 0.60 -14.99
CA SER A 461 -11.27 0.64 -13.80
C SER A 461 -12.64 1.22 -14.11
N ARG A 462 -12.72 2.32 -14.87
CA ARG A 462 -14.01 2.90 -15.30
C ARG A 462 -14.77 1.95 -16.21
N VAL A 463 -14.09 1.34 -17.19
CA VAL A 463 -14.70 0.35 -18.10
C VAL A 463 -15.23 -0.84 -17.31
N SER A 464 -14.50 -1.32 -16.29
CA SER A 464 -14.95 -2.40 -15.42
C SER A 464 -16.25 -2.05 -14.68
N LEU A 465 -16.38 -0.83 -14.15
CA LEU A 465 -17.62 -0.37 -13.52
C LEU A 465 -18.79 -0.26 -14.51
N CYS A 466 -18.52 0.14 -15.75
CA CYS A 466 -19.53 0.18 -16.80
C CYS A 466 -19.97 -1.23 -17.25
N ARG A 467 -19.04 -2.18 -17.39
CA ARG A 467 -19.35 -3.59 -17.70
C ARG A 467 -20.19 -4.26 -16.61
N LEU A 468 -19.99 -3.87 -15.35
CA LEU A 468 -20.78 -4.34 -14.21
C LEU A 468 -22.15 -3.64 -14.09
N GLY A 469 -22.45 -2.64 -14.93
CA GLY A 469 -23.72 -1.89 -14.88
C GLY A 469 -23.85 -0.91 -13.70
N ILE A 470 -22.74 -0.57 -13.04
CA ILE A 470 -22.73 0.33 -11.88
C ILE A 470 -22.75 1.81 -12.32
N ILE A 471 -22.08 2.13 -13.42
CA ILE A 471 -22.02 3.46 -14.03
C ILE A 471 -22.58 3.40 -15.45
N SER A 472 -23.31 4.44 -15.86
CA SER A 472 -23.73 4.61 -17.26
C SER A 472 -22.57 5.15 -18.11
N CYS A 473 -22.19 4.43 -19.16
CA CYS A 473 -21.19 4.87 -20.15
C CYS A 473 -21.88 5.19 -21.48
N LYS A 474 -21.41 6.22 -22.20
CA LYS A 474 -21.85 6.49 -23.58
C LYS A 474 -21.33 5.36 -24.49
N GLU A 475 -22.20 4.80 -25.33
CA GLU A 475 -21.93 3.64 -26.22
C GLU A 475 -20.65 3.78 -27.07
N VAL A 476 -20.30 5.01 -27.45
CA VAL A 476 -19.11 5.34 -28.27
C VAL A 476 -17.78 5.04 -27.55
N ASP A 477 -17.76 5.08 -26.21
CA ASP A 477 -16.56 4.79 -25.41
C ASP A 477 -16.28 3.27 -25.29
N LEU A 478 -17.32 2.43 -25.35
CA LEU A 478 -17.21 0.96 -25.21
C LEU A 478 -16.83 0.26 -26.52
N ILE A 479 -17.37 0.72 -27.66
CA ILE A 479 -17.27 0.02 -28.95
C ILE A 479 -15.91 0.29 -29.65
N GLY A 480 -15.29 1.45 -29.42
CA GLY A 480 -14.02 1.83 -30.04
C GLY A 480 -12.75 1.27 -29.35
N GLU A 481 -12.89 0.75 -28.13
CA GLU A 481 -11.77 0.30 -27.27
C GLU A 481 -11.77 -1.21 -26.98
N ALA A 482 -12.84 -1.94 -27.35
CA ALA A 482 -13.00 -3.36 -27.03
C ALA A 482 -11.99 -4.29 -27.72
N THR A 483 -11.36 -3.88 -28.84
CA THR A 483 -10.51 -4.78 -29.64
C THR A 483 -9.05 -4.87 -29.20
N THR A 484 -8.55 -4.03 -28.29
CA THR A 484 -7.15 -4.09 -27.81
C THR A 484 -6.96 -3.49 -26.40
N LEU A 485 -7.84 -3.79 -25.44
CA LEU A 485 -7.74 -3.27 -24.07
C LEU A 485 -6.75 -4.08 -23.23
N VAL A 486 -5.45 -4.01 -23.55
CA VAL A 486 -4.43 -4.44 -22.58
C VAL A 486 -4.40 -3.37 -21.49
N GLY A 487 -4.75 -3.76 -20.27
CA GLY A 487 -4.87 -2.84 -19.15
C GLY A 487 -3.53 -2.26 -18.68
N ASP A 488 -3.48 -1.83 -17.42
CA ASP A 488 -2.26 -1.27 -16.83
C ASP A 488 -1.13 -2.34 -16.63
N VAL A 489 -1.42 -3.61 -16.97
CA VAL A 489 -0.52 -4.76 -16.88
C VAL A 489 -0.06 -5.18 -18.28
N PHE A 490 1.22 -5.02 -18.57
CA PHE A 490 1.86 -5.43 -19.84
C PHE A 490 2.63 -6.74 -19.65
N VAL A 491 2.59 -7.62 -20.65
CA VAL A 491 3.28 -8.92 -20.64
C VAL A 491 4.80 -8.75 -20.47
N GLY A 492 5.41 -9.52 -19.56
CA GLY A 492 6.85 -9.48 -19.25
C GLY A 492 7.39 -8.20 -18.59
N GLU A 493 6.62 -7.10 -18.57
CA GLU A 493 7.07 -5.81 -18.01
C GLU A 493 6.59 -5.62 -16.56
N VAL A 494 7.48 -5.16 -15.67
CA VAL A 494 7.13 -4.81 -14.29
C VAL A 494 6.51 -3.42 -14.25
N ASN A 495 5.32 -3.28 -13.67
CA ASN A 495 4.64 -1.99 -13.62
C ASN A 495 5.41 -1.00 -12.71
N PRO A 496 5.68 0.24 -13.16
CA PRO A 496 6.34 1.26 -12.33
C PRO A 496 5.61 1.55 -11.01
N LEU A 497 4.27 1.42 -10.97
CA LEU A 497 3.47 1.57 -9.74
C LEU A 497 3.80 0.48 -8.72
N GLU A 498 3.91 -0.77 -9.16
CA GLU A 498 4.28 -1.91 -8.32
C GLU A 498 5.66 -1.69 -7.70
N ASN A 499 6.63 -1.20 -8.49
CA ASN A 499 7.96 -0.84 -8.01
C ASN A 499 7.94 0.28 -6.96
N ALA A 500 7.12 1.32 -7.16
CA ALA A 500 6.96 2.41 -6.20
C ALA A 500 6.39 1.90 -4.86
N VAL A 501 5.40 1.01 -4.92
CA VAL A 501 4.79 0.39 -3.73
C VAL A 501 5.78 -0.52 -3.01
N LYS A 502 6.43 -1.45 -3.72
CA LYS A 502 7.47 -2.33 -3.14
C LYS A 502 8.59 -1.52 -2.48
N GLN A 503 9.00 -0.41 -3.09
CA GLN A 503 9.99 0.48 -2.49
C GLN A 503 9.47 1.17 -1.23
N SER A 504 8.20 1.58 -1.20
CA SER A 504 7.55 2.21 -0.05
C SER A 504 7.43 1.25 1.14
N ILE A 505 6.94 0.02 0.90
CA ILE A 505 6.82 -1.03 1.93
C ILE A 505 8.21 -1.40 2.49
N LYS A 506 9.22 -1.55 1.63
CA LYS A 506 10.61 -1.78 2.07
C LYS A 506 11.13 -0.65 2.96
N ASN A 507 10.71 0.59 2.73
CA ASN A 507 11.09 1.71 3.58
C ASN A 507 10.42 1.64 4.96
N ILE A 508 9.19 1.14 5.05
CA ILE A 508 8.50 0.91 6.33
C ILE A 508 9.21 -0.18 7.12
N GLY A 509 9.48 -1.34 6.51
CA GLY A 509 10.18 -2.41 7.22
C GLY A 509 11.55 -1.97 7.75
N ARG A 510 12.25 -1.08 7.03
CA ARG A 510 13.48 -0.43 7.53
C ARG A 510 13.22 0.54 8.68
N ALA A 511 12.14 1.31 8.63
CA ALA A 511 11.75 2.23 9.69
C ALA A 511 11.33 1.50 10.96
N GLU A 512 10.57 0.41 10.84
CA GLU A 512 10.16 -0.45 11.96
C GLU A 512 11.38 -1.16 12.58
N ALA A 513 12.28 -1.70 11.75
CA ALA A 513 13.53 -2.28 12.24
C ALA A 513 14.40 -1.22 12.96
N ALA A 514 14.48 0.00 12.44
CA ALA A 514 15.17 1.10 13.11
C ALA A 514 14.48 1.50 14.41
N GLN A 515 13.15 1.55 14.44
CA GLN A 515 12.39 1.84 15.65
C GLN A 515 12.58 0.76 16.72
N ALA A 516 12.62 -0.52 16.34
CA ALA A 516 12.94 -1.62 17.24
C ALA A 516 14.33 -1.44 17.88
N THR A 517 15.34 -0.97 17.14
CA THR A 517 16.66 -0.64 17.75
C THR A 517 16.59 0.53 18.72
N VAL A 518 15.70 1.51 18.48
CA VAL A 518 15.49 2.62 19.41
C VAL A 518 14.83 2.10 20.68
N ASP A 519 13.83 1.24 20.56
CA ASP A 519 13.12 0.68 21.70
C ASP A 519 14.01 -0.24 22.54
N GLN A 520 14.96 -0.97 21.92
CA GLN A 520 15.98 -1.75 22.64
C GLN A 520 16.93 -0.88 23.49
N VAL A 521 17.17 0.38 23.09
CA VAL A 521 18.10 1.29 23.77
C VAL A 521 17.38 2.28 24.69
N LYS A 522 16.04 2.26 24.73
CA LYS A 522 15.28 2.97 25.75
C LYS A 522 15.51 2.27 27.08
N VAL A 523 16.36 2.88 27.92
CA VAL A 523 16.59 2.44 29.29
C VAL A 523 15.73 3.31 30.21
N GLU A 524 15.04 2.69 31.15
CA GLU A 524 14.30 3.37 32.22
C GLU A 524 15.27 3.75 33.35
N GLY A 525 15.16 4.98 33.86
CA GLY A 525 16.00 5.51 34.92
C GLY A 525 16.86 6.70 34.47
N ILE A 526 16.90 7.73 35.32
CA ILE A 526 17.65 8.96 35.02
C ILE A 526 19.14 8.75 35.12
N ASP A 527 19.61 8.02 36.13
CA ASP A 527 21.04 7.80 36.36
C ASP A 527 21.67 6.96 35.24
N THR A 528 20.92 5.99 34.70
CA THR A 528 21.35 5.17 33.56
C THR A 528 21.38 5.99 32.27
N ASN A 529 20.34 6.78 32.00
CA ASN A 529 20.30 7.69 30.86
C ASN A 529 21.39 8.78 30.95
N LEU A 530 21.70 9.29 32.14
CA LEU A 530 22.79 10.25 32.35
C LEU A 530 24.16 9.62 32.09
N ALA A 531 24.38 8.39 32.54
CA ALA A 531 25.61 7.64 32.27
C ALA A 531 25.81 7.40 30.76
N VAL A 532 24.74 7.03 30.04
CA VAL A 532 24.75 6.90 28.57
C VAL A 532 25.12 8.22 27.91
N MET A 533 24.52 9.33 28.36
CA MET A 533 24.79 10.66 27.81
C MET A 533 26.25 11.07 28.02
N GLN A 534 26.80 10.87 29.22
CA GLN A 534 28.19 11.19 29.55
C GLN A 534 29.16 10.42 28.67
N GLU A 535 28.95 9.12 28.49
CA GLU A 535 29.81 8.27 27.65
C GLU A 535 29.73 8.67 26.18
N LEU A 536 28.54 9.02 25.68
CA LEU A 536 28.36 9.44 24.29
C LEU A 536 28.92 10.85 24.02
N LEU A 537 28.90 11.74 25.01
CA LEU A 537 29.50 13.08 24.93
C LEU A 537 31.01 13.07 25.21
N PHE A 538 31.56 11.98 25.75
CA PHE A 538 32.98 11.85 26.07
C PHE A 538 33.93 12.26 24.93
N PRO A 539 33.67 11.91 23.64
CA PRO A 539 34.50 12.36 22.52
C PRO A 539 34.52 13.88 22.32
N LEU A 540 33.47 14.60 22.74
CA LEU A 540 33.37 16.06 22.68
C LEU A 540 33.92 16.74 23.94
N ILE A 541 33.79 16.10 25.10
CA ILE A 541 34.29 16.63 26.38
C ILE A 541 35.82 16.57 26.44
N LYS A 542 36.44 15.51 25.89
CA LYS A 542 37.89 15.33 25.88
C LYS A 542 38.69 16.50 25.27
N PRO A 543 38.36 17.04 24.08
CA PRO A 543 39.07 18.22 23.57
C PRO A 543 38.83 19.47 24.43
N ILE A 544 37.66 19.64 25.05
CA ILE A 544 37.36 20.77 25.94
C ILE A 544 38.26 20.72 27.19
N SER A 545 38.45 19.54 27.79
CA SER A 545 39.35 19.40 28.94
C SER A 545 40.81 19.64 28.55
N HIS A 546 41.22 19.27 27.34
CA HIS A 546 42.53 19.65 26.79
C HIS A 546 42.67 21.16 26.58
N LEU A 547 41.62 21.86 26.12
CA LEU A 547 41.61 23.32 26.02
C LEU A 547 41.68 23.99 27.40
N GLN A 548 40.97 23.46 28.39
CA GLN A 548 41.07 23.93 29.78
C GLN A 548 42.47 23.70 30.36
N LEU A 549 43.14 22.60 29.99
CA LEU A 549 44.53 22.34 30.40
C LEU A 549 45.54 23.26 29.70
N LEU A 550 45.29 23.64 28.45
CA LEU A 550 46.06 24.67 27.75
C LEU A 550 45.81 26.06 28.38
N ALA A 551 44.58 26.35 28.78
CA ALA A 551 44.21 27.61 29.43
C ALA A 551 44.73 27.73 30.87
N SER A 552 44.93 26.61 31.57
CA SER A 552 45.51 26.59 32.92
C SER A 552 47.04 26.73 32.94
N TRP A 553 47.68 26.89 31.77
CA TRP A 553 49.13 27.11 31.62
C TRP A 553 50.02 26.04 32.29
N LYS A 554 49.48 24.83 32.50
CA LYS A 554 50.23 23.73 33.14
C LYS A 554 51.47 23.32 32.33
N ASP A 555 51.37 23.40 31.00
CA ASP A 555 52.48 23.23 30.05
C ASP A 555 52.72 24.56 29.27
N PRO A 556 53.56 25.47 29.77
CA PRO A 556 53.65 26.85 29.24
C PRO A 556 54.07 26.92 27.77
N TRP A 557 54.96 26.03 27.31
CA TRP A 557 55.39 25.96 25.91
C TRP A 557 54.27 25.55 24.95
N LYS A 558 53.40 24.60 25.35
CA LYS A 558 52.27 24.15 24.51
C LYS A 558 51.18 25.23 24.45
N SER A 559 50.92 25.90 25.57
CA SER A 559 49.96 27.01 25.64
C SER A 559 50.41 28.20 24.79
N MET A 560 51.70 28.55 24.84
CA MET A 560 52.27 29.60 23.98
C MET A 560 52.13 29.26 22.49
N LEU A 561 52.54 28.05 22.08
CA LEU A 561 52.43 27.61 20.69
C LEU A 561 50.98 27.64 20.19
N PHE A 562 50.05 27.22 21.04
CA PHE A 562 48.61 27.25 20.75
C PHE A 562 48.10 28.69 20.54
N ILE A 563 48.46 29.63 21.42
CA ILE A 563 48.06 31.03 21.30
C ILE A 563 48.63 31.67 20.03
N VAL A 564 49.91 31.45 19.73
CA VAL A 564 50.55 31.98 18.51
C VAL A 564 49.89 31.41 17.26
N PHE A 565 49.59 30.10 17.24
CA PHE A 565 48.91 29.47 16.11
C PHE A 565 47.48 29.97 15.92
N VAL A 566 46.68 30.07 17.00
CA VAL A 566 45.29 30.53 16.93
C VAL A 566 45.23 32.02 16.58
N SER A 567 46.09 32.85 17.16
CA SER A 567 46.17 34.28 16.82
C SER A 567 46.56 34.48 15.36
N TYR A 568 47.52 33.71 14.85
CA TYR A 568 47.88 33.70 13.42
C TYR A 568 46.68 33.30 12.53
N ALA A 569 45.94 32.27 12.91
CA ALA A 569 44.75 31.82 12.19
C ALA A 569 43.62 32.87 12.18
N ILE A 570 43.47 33.63 13.27
CA ILE A 570 42.51 34.75 13.37
C ILE A 570 42.91 35.88 12.43
N ILE A 571 44.18 36.34 12.50
CA ILE A 571 44.69 37.45 11.69
C ILE A 571 44.61 37.14 10.19
N ARG A 572 44.89 35.89 9.80
CA ARG A 572 44.83 35.44 8.40
C ARG A 572 43.41 35.13 7.93
N GLY A 573 42.40 35.28 8.79
CA GLY A 573 41.00 35.03 8.47
C GLY A 573 40.67 33.55 8.20
N TRP A 574 41.48 32.62 8.70
CA TRP A 574 41.29 31.18 8.51
C TRP A 574 40.12 30.62 9.33
N ILE A 575 39.66 31.37 10.34
CA ILE A 575 38.55 30.96 11.19
C ILE A 575 37.26 30.69 10.40
N LYS A 576 37.08 31.37 9.26
CA LYS A 576 35.94 31.14 8.35
C LYS A 576 35.94 29.73 7.73
N TYR A 577 37.11 29.09 7.62
CA TYR A 577 37.25 27.74 7.08
C TYR A 577 37.23 26.65 8.17
N ALA A 578 37.25 27.01 9.45
CA ALA A 578 37.27 26.03 10.54
C ALA A 578 36.05 25.10 10.50
N LEU A 579 34.85 25.66 10.33
CA LEU A 579 33.61 24.89 10.21
C LEU A 579 33.58 24.00 8.94
N PRO A 580 33.86 24.53 7.72
CA PRO A 580 34.03 23.70 6.52
C PRO A 580 34.99 22.52 6.67
N VAL A 581 36.19 22.76 7.25
CA VAL A 581 37.20 21.71 7.43
C VAL A 581 36.70 20.64 8.39
N MET A 582 36.05 21.00 9.50
CA MET A 582 35.46 20.04 10.43
C MET A 582 34.40 19.14 9.76
N LEU A 583 33.53 19.72 8.91
CA LEU A 583 32.52 18.95 8.17
C LEU A 583 33.15 17.98 7.16
N VAL A 584 34.22 18.40 6.46
CA VAL A 584 34.95 17.52 5.53
C VAL A 584 35.66 16.40 6.27
N VAL A 585 36.33 16.69 7.39
CA VAL A 585 36.97 15.66 8.22
C VAL A 585 35.95 14.63 8.69
N LEU A 586 34.76 15.06 9.12
CA LEU A 586 33.69 14.15 9.50
C LEU A 586 33.23 13.26 8.33
N ALA A 587 33.04 13.84 7.15
CA ALA A 587 32.69 13.09 5.94
C ALA A 587 33.79 12.08 5.56
N VAL A 588 35.06 12.47 5.63
CA VAL A 588 36.21 11.59 5.36
C VAL A 588 36.25 10.44 6.37
N VAL A 589 36.01 10.69 7.66
CA VAL A 589 35.92 9.65 8.69
C VAL A 589 34.78 8.68 8.39
N MET A 590 33.62 9.17 7.93
CA MET A 590 32.47 8.33 7.53
C MET A 590 32.83 7.42 6.35
N PHE A 591 33.48 7.96 5.30
CA PHE A 591 33.95 7.17 4.15
C PHE A 591 35.05 6.17 4.52
N TRP A 592 36.00 6.59 5.38
CA TRP A 592 37.07 5.73 5.88
C TRP A 592 36.50 4.54 6.65
N ARG A 593 35.61 4.80 7.63
CA ARG A 593 34.94 3.76 8.41
C ARG A 593 34.11 2.84 7.52
N ARG A 594 33.44 3.34 6.48
CA ARG A 594 32.74 2.50 5.50
C ARG A 594 33.69 1.51 4.80
N ASN A 595 34.85 1.97 4.32
CA ASN A 595 35.78 1.14 3.56
C ASN A 595 36.49 0.10 4.45
N VAL A 596 36.86 0.48 5.67
CA VAL A 596 37.51 -0.41 6.64
C VAL A 596 36.54 -1.48 7.18
N ARG A 597 35.24 -1.16 7.30
CA ARG A 597 34.25 -2.01 7.99
C ARG A 597 33.53 -3.03 7.11
N LYS A 598 34.00 -3.32 5.89
CA LYS A 598 33.42 -4.40 5.06
C LYS A 598 33.46 -5.80 5.71
N ARG A 599 34.00 -5.99 6.92
CA ARG A 599 34.26 -7.32 7.53
C ARG A 599 33.84 -7.58 9.00
N GLN A 600 33.25 -6.64 9.77
CA GLN A 600 32.90 -6.91 11.19
C GLN A 600 31.59 -6.25 11.70
N PRO A 601 30.80 -6.93 12.55
CA PRO A 601 29.64 -6.36 13.25
C PRO A 601 30.05 -5.39 14.38
N LEU A 602 29.16 -4.46 14.75
CA LEU A 602 29.44 -3.41 15.76
C LEU A 602 29.65 -3.99 17.15
N GLU A 603 30.74 -3.61 17.80
CA GLU A 603 30.88 -3.80 19.24
C GLU A 603 29.89 -2.86 19.99
N PRO A 604 29.01 -3.42 20.83
CA PRO A 604 28.06 -2.63 21.60
C PRO A 604 28.79 -1.74 22.62
N LEU A 605 28.30 -0.52 22.82
CA LEU A 605 28.85 0.38 23.84
C LEU A 605 28.63 -0.24 25.22
N LYS A 606 29.70 -0.64 25.90
CA LYS A 606 29.66 -1.21 27.25
C LYS A 606 29.59 -0.08 28.28
N ILE A 607 28.46 0.07 28.95
CA ILE A 607 28.27 1.08 29.99
C ILE A 607 28.17 0.38 31.34
N ILE A 608 28.86 0.90 32.35
CA ILE A 608 28.77 0.41 33.73
C ILE A 608 27.53 1.07 34.35
N ALA A 609 26.54 0.27 34.75
CA ALA A 609 25.36 0.80 35.43
C ALA A 609 25.77 1.43 36.78
N PRO A 610 25.28 2.64 37.12
CA PRO A 610 25.53 3.24 38.43
C PRO A 610 24.89 2.41 39.56
N PRO A 611 25.44 2.47 40.80
CA PRO A 611 24.92 1.71 41.94
C PRO A 611 23.49 2.18 42.30
N PRO A 612 22.59 1.26 42.72
CA PRO A 612 21.21 1.61 43.05
C PRO A 612 21.17 2.55 44.27
N LYS A 613 20.51 3.70 44.13
CA LYS A 613 20.22 4.63 45.25
C LYS A 613 18.85 4.37 45.86
N ASN A 614 18.67 4.83 47.10
CA ASN A 614 17.54 4.50 47.97
C ASN A 614 16.25 5.24 47.55
N ALA A 615 15.11 4.53 47.58
CA ALA A 615 13.80 4.99 47.07
C ALA A 615 13.24 6.27 47.74
N VAL A 616 13.76 6.65 48.90
CA VAL A 616 13.30 7.81 49.67
C VAL A 616 13.93 9.13 49.15
N GLU A 617 15.11 9.08 48.52
CA GLU A 617 15.73 10.28 47.90
C GLU A 617 15.11 10.62 46.54
N GLN A 618 14.55 9.63 45.83
CA GLN A 618 13.84 9.81 44.56
C GLN A 618 12.43 10.42 44.72
N LEU A 619 11.82 10.30 45.90
CA LEU A 619 10.45 10.76 46.16
C LEU A 619 10.35 12.25 46.55
N LEU A 620 11.45 12.91 46.91
CA LEU A 620 11.40 14.24 47.53
C LEU A 620 11.52 15.42 46.54
N ILE A 621 11.69 15.15 45.25
CA ILE A 621 11.84 16.19 44.22
C ILE A 621 10.80 15.95 43.11
N LEU A 622 9.89 16.91 42.97
CA LEU A 622 8.83 17.07 41.96
C LEU A 622 8.80 16.06 40.78
N GLN A 623 7.96 15.03 40.91
CA GLN A 623 7.83 13.89 39.98
C GLN A 623 7.49 14.28 38.52
N GLU A 624 6.78 15.40 38.30
CA GLU A 624 6.40 15.88 36.96
C GLU A 624 7.57 16.53 36.19
N ALA A 625 8.44 17.27 36.89
CA ALA A 625 9.61 17.90 36.27
C ALA A 625 10.72 16.86 35.97
N ILE A 626 10.79 15.82 36.79
CA ILE A 626 11.74 14.72 36.67
C ILE A 626 11.41 13.83 35.47
N SER A 627 10.13 13.49 35.24
CA SER A 627 9.72 12.69 34.09
C SER A 627 9.93 13.44 32.76
N GLN A 628 9.69 14.75 32.73
CA GLN A 628 9.98 15.59 31.58
C GLN A 628 11.49 15.69 31.29
N LEU A 629 12.31 15.82 32.34
CA LEU A 629 13.76 15.84 32.21
C LEU A 629 14.30 14.48 31.74
N GLU A 630 13.78 13.37 32.27
CA GLU A 630 14.12 12.02 31.83
C GLU A 630 13.78 11.83 30.35
N ALA A 631 12.58 12.22 29.93
CA ALA A 631 12.17 12.17 28.53
C ALA A 631 13.07 13.01 27.61
N LEU A 632 13.48 14.21 28.06
CA LEU A 632 14.42 15.06 27.32
C LEU A 632 15.80 14.40 27.20
N ILE A 633 16.37 13.88 28.29
CA ILE A 633 17.67 13.20 28.29
C ILE A 633 17.60 11.95 27.39
N GLN A 634 16.53 11.17 27.51
CA GLN A 634 16.30 9.98 26.70
C GLN A 634 16.21 10.34 25.21
N SER A 635 15.48 11.41 24.86
CA SER A 635 15.41 11.90 23.49
C SER A 635 16.78 12.36 22.96
N GLY A 636 17.57 13.05 23.79
CA GLY A 636 18.94 13.47 23.48
C GLY A 636 19.87 12.29 23.24
N ASN A 637 19.81 11.26 24.09
CA ASN A 637 20.57 10.02 23.94
C ASN A 637 20.23 9.30 22.63
N ILE A 638 18.94 9.19 22.29
CA ILE A 638 18.50 8.56 21.03
C ILE A 638 19.07 9.32 19.82
N ILE A 639 19.03 10.65 19.84
CA ILE A 639 19.62 11.48 18.77
C ILE A 639 21.12 11.21 18.66
N LEU A 640 21.83 11.22 19.77
CA LEU A 640 23.28 11.05 19.82
C LEU A 640 23.71 9.65 19.36
N LEU A 641 22.93 8.61 19.69
CA LEU A 641 23.12 7.24 19.23
C LEU A 641 22.86 7.08 17.73
N LYS A 642 21.84 7.74 17.19
CA LYS A 642 21.58 7.77 15.74
C LYS A 642 22.69 8.51 14.98
N VAL A 643 23.18 9.63 15.50
CA VAL A 643 24.34 10.36 14.95
C VAL A 643 25.59 9.47 14.98
N ARG A 644 25.83 8.78 16.10
CA ARG A 644 26.91 7.79 16.21
C ARG A 644 26.75 6.65 15.19
N ALA A 645 25.54 6.14 14.98
CA ALA A 645 25.28 5.10 13.98
C ALA A 645 25.59 5.59 12.55
N LEU A 646 25.30 6.84 12.23
CA LEU A 646 25.71 7.46 10.96
C LEU A 646 27.24 7.56 10.85
N ILE A 647 27.91 8.09 11.87
CA ILE A 647 29.38 8.26 11.86
C ILE A 647 30.09 6.92 11.73
N LEU A 648 29.55 5.88 12.39
CA LEU A 648 30.09 4.53 12.32
C LEU A 648 29.76 3.81 11.01
N ALA A 649 28.96 4.40 10.13
CA ALA A 649 28.51 3.86 8.85
C ALA A 649 27.56 2.65 8.95
N VAL A 650 26.73 2.54 10.00
CA VAL A 650 25.82 1.39 10.24
C VAL A 650 24.94 1.10 9.02
N LEU A 651 24.40 2.15 8.39
CA LEU A 651 23.63 2.05 7.15
C LEU A 651 24.40 2.74 6.01
N PRO A 652 25.10 2.01 5.12
CA PRO A 652 26.01 2.61 4.14
C PRO A 652 25.28 3.57 3.18
N GLN A 653 24.06 3.23 2.75
CA GLN A 653 23.28 4.08 1.85
C GLN A 653 22.87 5.43 2.47
N ALA A 654 22.56 5.47 3.77
CA ALA A 654 22.26 6.72 4.46
C ALA A 654 23.53 7.50 4.78
N THR A 655 24.60 6.79 5.18
CA THR A 655 25.92 7.37 5.47
C THR A 655 26.49 8.10 4.26
N ASP A 656 26.39 7.51 3.06
CA ASP A 656 26.88 8.13 1.82
C ASP A 656 26.14 9.44 1.50
N ARG A 657 24.82 9.44 1.65
CA ARG A 657 24.00 10.63 1.43
C ARG A 657 24.31 11.72 2.45
N THR A 658 24.46 11.37 3.72
CA THR A 658 24.84 12.31 4.78
C THR A 658 26.25 12.85 4.54
N ALA A 659 27.22 12.01 4.18
CA ALA A 659 28.58 12.43 3.91
C ALA A 659 28.65 13.38 2.70
N LEU A 660 27.92 13.07 1.62
CA LEU A 660 27.78 13.95 0.46
C LEU A 660 27.11 15.28 0.83
N LEU A 661 26.06 15.26 1.66
CA LEU A 661 25.41 16.47 2.16
C LEU A 661 26.37 17.31 3.03
N LEU A 662 27.16 16.68 3.90
CA LEU A 662 28.18 17.37 4.71
C LEU A 662 29.22 18.06 3.82
N VAL A 663 29.63 17.43 2.71
CA VAL A 663 30.54 18.03 1.73
C VAL A 663 29.89 19.20 1.01
N ILE A 664 28.65 19.09 0.55
CA ILE A 664 27.90 20.19 -0.09
C ILE A 664 27.76 21.38 0.87
N VAL A 665 27.36 21.12 2.12
CA VAL A 665 27.23 22.15 3.15
C VAL A 665 28.58 22.80 3.45
N SER A 666 29.65 22.01 3.52
CA SER A 666 31.01 22.53 3.68
C SER A 666 31.43 23.45 2.54
N LEU A 667 31.17 23.07 1.29
CA LEU A 667 31.42 23.90 0.11
C LEU A 667 30.62 25.21 0.18
N ALA A 668 29.35 25.16 0.57
CA ALA A 668 28.53 26.35 0.74
C ALA A 668 29.13 27.31 1.79
N PHE A 669 29.54 26.82 2.96
CA PHE A 669 30.21 27.64 3.97
C PHE A 669 31.60 28.14 3.56
N ALA A 670 32.33 27.39 2.72
CA ALA A 670 33.66 27.78 2.25
C ALA A 670 33.63 28.88 1.19
N PHE A 671 32.65 28.85 0.28
CA PHE A 671 32.58 29.73 -0.89
C PHE A 671 31.54 30.85 -0.79
N VAL A 672 30.47 30.65 -0.02
CA VAL A 672 29.40 31.64 0.11
C VAL A 672 29.62 32.47 1.38
N PRO A 673 29.69 33.81 1.28
CA PRO A 673 29.75 34.66 2.47
C PRO A 673 28.59 34.42 3.42
N LEU A 674 28.87 34.35 4.73
CA LEU A 674 27.91 34.06 5.80
C LEU A 674 26.62 34.91 5.71
N LYS A 675 26.74 36.19 5.31
CA LYS A 675 25.59 37.09 5.12
C LYS A 675 24.53 36.57 4.15
N TYR A 676 24.93 35.90 3.07
CA TYR A 676 23.99 35.34 2.09
C TYR A 676 23.38 34.04 2.59
N LEU A 677 24.10 33.25 3.37
CA LEU A 677 23.56 32.06 4.04
C LEU A 677 22.51 32.44 5.09
N ILE A 678 22.76 33.53 5.85
CA ILE A 678 21.79 34.08 6.80
C ILE A 678 20.54 34.60 6.06
N LEU A 679 20.73 35.35 4.97
CA LEU A 679 19.63 35.83 4.14
C LEU A 679 18.80 34.66 3.58
N LEU A 680 19.46 33.59 3.11
CA LEU A 680 18.78 32.40 2.61
C LEU A 680 17.97 31.72 3.71
N ALA A 681 18.54 31.55 4.91
CA ALA A 681 17.83 30.97 6.06
C ALA A 681 16.63 31.83 6.49
N PHE A 682 16.78 33.15 6.45
CA PHE A 682 15.68 34.09 6.72
C PHE A 682 14.56 33.94 5.67
N LEU A 683 14.90 33.97 4.38
CA LEU A 683 13.92 33.79 3.31
C LEU A 683 13.23 32.42 3.40
N GLU A 684 13.97 31.37 3.69
CA GLU A 684 13.42 30.02 3.85
C GLU A 684 12.40 29.96 4.99
N SER A 685 12.77 30.48 6.17
CA SER A 685 11.90 30.51 7.35
C SER A 685 10.58 31.24 7.08
N PHE A 686 10.65 32.44 6.47
CA PHE A 686 9.47 33.27 6.23
C PHE A 686 8.65 32.84 5.01
N THR A 687 9.25 32.18 4.01
CA THR A 687 8.51 31.72 2.82
C THR A 687 8.01 30.28 2.93
N SER A 688 8.53 29.48 3.86
CA SER A 688 8.12 28.07 4.08
C SER A 688 6.61 27.92 4.32
N ASN A 689 6.00 28.88 5.03
CA ASN A 689 4.57 28.87 5.38
C ASN A 689 3.68 29.61 4.37
N MET A 690 4.24 30.19 3.30
CA MET A 690 3.48 30.89 2.27
C MET A 690 2.53 29.91 1.56
N PRO A 691 1.24 30.24 1.32
CA PRO A 691 0.25 29.28 0.81
C PRO A 691 0.64 28.59 -0.51
N LEU A 692 1.35 29.30 -1.40
CA LEU A 692 1.86 28.74 -2.66
C LEU A 692 3.00 27.72 -2.47
N ARG A 693 3.80 27.86 -1.41
CA ARG A 693 4.99 27.03 -1.14
C ARG A 693 4.78 26.01 -0.02
N LYS A 694 3.81 26.22 0.85
CA LYS A 694 3.53 25.42 2.05
C LYS A 694 3.46 23.93 1.74
N MET A 695 2.75 23.55 0.67
CA MET A 695 2.63 22.15 0.26
C MET A 695 3.96 21.50 -0.12
N SER A 696 4.89 22.27 -0.71
CA SER A 696 6.24 21.79 -1.02
C SER A 696 7.09 21.71 0.25
N SER A 697 7.04 22.73 1.09
CA SER A 697 7.82 22.79 2.34
C SER A 697 7.43 21.66 3.31
N GLU A 698 6.13 21.41 3.48
CA GLU A 698 5.63 20.30 4.29
C GLU A 698 6.03 18.94 3.73
N ARG A 699 6.05 18.80 2.39
CA ARG A 699 6.53 17.59 1.72
C ARG A 699 8.00 17.34 2.01
N ASP A 700 8.85 18.35 1.90
CA ASP A 700 10.28 18.22 2.15
C ASP A 700 10.56 17.95 3.64
N LEU A 701 9.86 18.64 4.54
CA LEU A 701 9.95 18.38 5.98
C LEU A 701 9.51 16.95 6.34
N ARG A 702 8.42 16.45 5.73
CA ARG A 702 7.97 15.07 5.86
C ARG A 702 9.03 14.10 5.38
N ARG A 703 9.68 14.34 4.24
CA ARG A 703 10.76 13.50 3.71
C ARG A 703 11.98 13.44 4.63
N VAL A 704 12.38 14.58 5.21
CA VAL A 704 13.46 14.63 6.21
C VAL A 704 13.10 13.84 7.46
N ARG A 705 11.86 13.99 7.95
CA ARG A 705 11.35 13.25 9.11
C ARG A 705 11.33 11.74 8.84
N GLU A 706 10.78 11.31 7.70
CA GLU A 706 10.74 9.91 7.30
C GLU A 706 12.14 9.32 7.14
N TRP A 707 13.07 10.08 6.58
CA TRP A 707 14.47 9.67 6.50
C TRP A 707 15.11 9.49 7.88
N TRP A 708 14.84 10.40 8.82
CA TRP A 708 15.36 10.33 10.19
C TRP A 708 14.85 9.12 10.98
N ILE A 709 13.58 8.75 10.80
CA ILE A 709 12.97 7.60 11.47
C ILE A 709 13.66 6.29 11.02
N ARG A 710 14.14 6.21 9.77
CA ARG A 710 14.81 5.02 9.20
C ARG A 710 16.23 4.77 9.73
N ILE A 711 16.83 5.73 10.43
CA ILE A 711 18.19 5.56 10.95
C ILE A 711 18.11 4.76 12.26
N PRO A 712 18.77 3.58 12.35
CA PRO A 712 18.81 2.80 13.57
C PRO A 712 19.66 3.47 14.65
N ALA A 713 19.36 3.20 15.92
CA ALA A 713 20.22 3.58 17.03
C ALA A 713 21.41 2.61 17.13
N ALA A 714 22.59 3.11 17.52
CA ALA A 714 23.74 2.24 17.80
C ALA A 714 23.46 1.38 19.06
N PRO A 715 23.81 0.08 19.08
CA PRO A 715 23.49 -0.80 20.20
C PRO A 715 24.32 -0.45 21.46
N VAL A 716 23.66 -0.51 22.61
CA VAL A 716 24.24 -0.25 23.94
C VAL A 716 24.09 -1.52 24.79
N GLN A 717 25.15 -1.95 25.47
CA GLN A 717 25.12 -3.03 26.46
C GLN A 717 25.41 -2.45 27.84
N LEU A 718 24.45 -2.56 28.76
CA LEU A 718 24.65 -2.25 30.17
C LEU A 718 25.32 -3.45 30.85
N MET A 719 26.55 -3.27 31.33
CA MET A 719 27.23 -4.24 32.18
C MET A 719 26.91 -3.94 33.65
N LYS A 720 26.50 -4.97 34.39
CA LYS A 720 26.29 -4.85 35.84
C LYS A 720 27.65 -4.73 36.54
N PRO A 721 27.75 -4.02 37.68
CA PRO A 721 29.01 -3.83 38.40
C PRO A 721 29.73 -5.14 38.78
N ASP A 722 28.99 -6.24 38.96
CA ASP A 722 29.53 -7.52 39.43
C ASP A 722 30.33 -8.31 38.38
N ASP A 723 30.16 -8.02 37.08
CA ASP A 723 30.85 -8.76 35.99
C ASP A 723 32.34 -8.41 35.86
N LYS A 724 32.83 -7.36 36.54
CA LYS A 724 34.27 -7.03 36.59
C LYS A 724 35.08 -7.96 37.49
N LYS A 725 34.45 -8.65 38.46
CA LYS A 725 35.18 -9.53 39.39
C LYS A 725 35.62 -10.85 38.76
N THR A 726 34.98 -11.28 37.68
CA THR A 726 35.28 -12.54 36.99
C THR A 726 36.40 -12.44 35.96
N MET A 727 36.72 -11.24 35.44
CA MET A 727 37.82 -11.07 34.48
C MET A 727 39.19 -10.78 35.12
N SER A 728 39.28 -10.38 36.40
CA SER A 728 40.58 -10.16 37.06
C SER A 728 41.18 -11.41 37.72
N LYS A 729 40.57 -12.59 37.52
CA LYS A 729 41.12 -13.87 37.97
C LYS A 729 41.46 -14.77 36.78
N LYS A 730 42.50 -14.42 36.02
CA LYS A 730 43.39 -15.42 35.43
C LYS A 730 44.70 -15.39 36.20
N PRO A 731 45.13 -16.49 36.84
CA PRO A 731 46.49 -16.58 37.35
C PRO A 731 47.46 -16.70 36.15
N ILE A 732 48.70 -16.32 36.42
CA ILE A 732 49.88 -16.22 35.54
C ILE A 732 50.00 -17.39 34.55
#